data_AF-A0A950Y9R6-F1
#
_entry.id   AF-A0A950Y9R6-F1
#
_cell.length_a   1.000
_cell.length_b   1.000
_cell.length_c   1.000
_cell.angle_alpha   90.00
_cell.angle_beta   90.00
_cell.angle_gamma   90.00
#
_symmetry.space_group_name_H-M   'P 1'
#
loop_
_entity.id
_entity.type
_entity.pdbx_description
1 polymer ?
#
loop_
_entity_poly.entity_id
_entity_poly.type
_entity_poly.pdbx_seq_one_letter_code
_entity_poly.pdbx_strand_id
1 'polypeptide(L)'
;MRKTSISLRHLARPGALDGQSGARRRLLAVPLVGVLTAVALLVAPALASADTSSTLTVVGTSDVSDSGLIANVIQPGFNKAFPQFTFKYVGSATGAAIQNAENGTGGPSALIVHAASLENQFVANGFSYNNQYGNAIFTNDFVLGGPTGDPAGVAGNAANNIAQAFADVASAGAGGHATFFTRGGTTTASGTTVEEHQIWALVHSSGLQPASLSLCVVSVADGGGMSPVKSAALNGAPCPDSGTVNSTDSPSWYFVNAGSNQAANVIATNACPPADAPSGSNTCYVLSDRGTFDYLASGTDPAGSVPNLKIVTRGPQSASAPGGQFALVNYFHVYIINPSKPGQSVNLTAAQDFVDYLTSPAFQSQLKTYLAATSDPAGAPFVADASPIITASGIPHIYRGGKPATVTGTVTNAQPGYAMPTNATVTVDEIKGALVIPVASGKTDSTGRYSIRFVPPSSGSYEVSTGQISMIENSTLNPPYGDILSPGATAPVKVTVHAVTPSLHATSQGGKALVFGTVVPGSGHGPGSVSVLARKLGSKGKFRTVAVGRLTAAQGNFAVSAPLRAGDWQVAVRFQYAGHRVVADAHTVNVSVGAPSATGASLRSVHAGKGRLTISAAVTPAASSGGAKVVVLGVNTTPGAPAILQALGHVTLTAGQTTVTLDLRAKRK
;
A
#
# COMPACT_ATOMS: atom_id res chain seq x y z
N MET A 1 45.28 -30.63 -7.48
CA MET A 1 46.53 -29.84 -7.61
C MET A 1 46.26 -28.47 -6.98
N ARG A 2 47.12 -27.83 -6.18
CA ARG A 2 48.33 -28.27 -5.44
C ARG A 2 48.12 -27.99 -3.93
N LYS A 3 48.84 -28.69 -3.05
CA LYS A 3 48.98 -28.40 -1.60
C LYS A 3 50.47 -28.29 -1.28
N THR A 4 50.90 -27.31 -0.47
CA THR A 4 52.11 -27.31 0.40
C THR A 4 52.25 -25.95 1.12
N SER A 5 52.88 -25.76 2.30
CA SER A 5 53.01 -26.56 3.55
C SER A 5 54.02 -25.92 4.53
N ILE A 6 53.76 -25.99 5.86
CA ILE A 6 54.79 -26.13 6.95
C ILE A 6 55.69 -24.87 7.18
N SER A 7 56.28 -24.54 8.36
CA SER A 7 56.46 -25.21 9.68
C SER A 7 56.35 -24.25 10.89
N LEU A 8 56.29 -24.81 12.11
CA LEU A 8 56.77 -24.17 13.36
C LEU A 8 58.20 -24.66 13.69
N ARG A 9 58.96 -23.93 14.55
CA ARG A 9 59.41 -24.40 15.90
C ARG A 9 60.25 -23.37 16.68
N HIS A 10 60.43 -23.66 17.98
CA HIS A 10 61.08 -22.85 19.02
C HIS A 10 62.59 -22.56 18.85
N LEU A 11 63.07 -21.56 19.60
CA LEU A 11 64.31 -21.64 20.39
C LEU A 11 64.11 -20.99 21.78
N ALA A 12 65.12 -21.00 22.68
CA ALA A 12 64.90 -20.98 24.14
C ALA A 12 65.70 -19.93 24.97
N ARG A 13 65.37 -19.89 26.27
CA ARG A 13 66.03 -19.28 27.47
C ARG A 13 67.55 -19.54 27.55
N PRO A 14 68.39 -18.81 28.36
CA PRO A 14 68.16 -18.56 29.82
C PRO A 14 68.78 -17.29 30.50
N GLY A 15 68.56 -17.18 31.83
CA GLY A 15 69.13 -16.21 32.79
C GLY A 15 68.06 -15.77 33.83
N ALA A 16 68.10 -15.97 35.16
CA ALA A 16 69.15 -15.92 36.22
C ALA A 16 69.51 -14.47 36.65
N LEU A 17 69.53 -14.00 37.91
CA LEU A 17 69.06 -14.39 39.28
C LEU A 17 68.87 -13.06 40.08
N ASP A 18 68.42 -12.88 41.34
CA ASP A 18 67.95 -13.71 42.48
C ASP A 18 66.92 -12.89 43.33
N GLY A 19 66.65 -13.24 44.61
CA GLY A 19 66.13 -12.30 45.63
C GLY A 19 65.08 -12.85 46.62
N GLN A 20 65.42 -12.94 47.92
CA GLN A 20 64.50 -13.35 49.00
C GLN A 20 63.77 -12.17 49.67
N SER A 21 62.52 -12.38 50.09
CA SER A 21 62.09 -12.31 51.50
C SER A 21 60.62 -12.75 51.61
N GLY A 22 60.12 -13.08 52.81
CA GLY A 22 58.77 -13.61 52.99
C GLY A 22 58.05 -13.12 54.25
N ALA A 23 56.72 -13.03 54.16
CA ALA A 23 55.82 -13.01 55.31
C ALA A 23 54.41 -13.45 54.89
N ARG A 24 53.82 -14.45 55.57
CA ARG A 24 52.40 -14.79 55.40
C ARG A 24 51.55 -13.86 56.27
N ARG A 25 50.69 -13.03 55.66
CA ARG A 25 49.50 -12.48 56.31
C ARG A 25 48.27 -12.72 55.43
N ARG A 26 47.26 -13.40 55.99
CA ARG A 26 45.92 -13.44 55.40
C ARG A 26 45.24 -12.10 55.70
N LEU A 27 44.74 -11.41 54.68
CA LEU A 27 43.85 -10.28 54.83
C LEU A 27 42.63 -10.44 53.94
N LEU A 28 41.51 -9.95 54.49
CA LEU A 28 40.12 -10.16 54.08
C LEU A 28 39.85 -9.91 52.59
N ALA A 29 39.07 -10.79 51.96
CA ALA A 29 38.47 -10.53 50.67
C ALA A 29 37.28 -9.55 50.85
N VAL A 30 37.39 -8.36 50.28
CA VAL A 30 36.27 -7.42 50.10
C VAL A 30 35.65 -7.67 48.71
N PRO A 31 34.33 -7.85 48.57
CA PRO A 31 33.73 -8.19 47.29
C PRO A 31 33.75 -7.00 46.32
N LEU A 32 34.58 -7.09 45.28
CA LEU A 32 34.67 -6.14 44.16
C LEU A 32 33.47 -6.25 43.20
N VAL A 33 32.25 -6.22 43.74
CA VAL A 33 30.99 -6.48 43.02
C VAL A 33 30.12 -5.22 42.93
N GLY A 34 30.26 -4.28 43.87
CA GLY A 34 29.41 -3.07 43.94
C GLY A 34 29.75 -1.93 42.98
N VAL A 35 30.88 -1.98 42.25
CA VAL A 35 31.35 -0.87 41.39
C VAL A 35 31.05 -1.08 39.91
N LEU A 36 31.05 -2.34 39.44
CA LEU A 36 30.76 -2.67 38.03
C LEU A 36 29.27 -2.55 37.67
N THR A 37 28.36 -2.67 38.65
CA THR A 37 26.92 -2.41 38.47
C THR A 37 26.57 -0.93 38.38
N ALA A 38 27.39 -0.03 38.93
CA ALA A 38 27.14 1.42 38.87
C ALA A 38 27.40 2.02 37.48
N VAL A 39 28.44 1.55 36.78
CA VAL A 39 28.78 2.04 35.42
C VAL A 39 27.80 1.49 34.38
N ALA A 40 27.28 0.27 34.56
CA ALA A 40 26.29 -0.33 33.69
C ALA A 40 24.92 0.40 33.69
N LEU A 41 24.63 1.23 34.70
CA LEU A 41 23.42 2.07 34.76
C LEU A 41 23.60 3.46 34.12
N LEU A 42 24.83 3.87 33.79
CA LEU A 42 25.14 5.16 33.16
C LEU A 42 25.28 5.08 31.63
N VAL A 43 25.13 3.88 31.06
CA VAL A 43 25.00 3.65 29.61
C VAL A 43 23.71 2.86 29.33
N ALA A 44 22.60 3.34 29.90
CA ALA A 44 21.32 3.16 29.22
C ALA A 44 21.44 3.83 27.83
N PRO A 45 20.91 3.25 26.75
CA PRO A 45 20.77 3.98 25.51
C PRO A 45 19.89 5.21 25.74
N ALA A 46 20.08 6.26 24.93
CA ALA A 46 19.00 7.20 24.66
C ALA A 46 17.91 6.46 23.86
N LEU A 47 17.18 5.57 24.55
CA LEU A 47 15.93 5.00 24.05
C LEU A 47 15.02 6.17 23.74
N ALA A 48 14.53 6.24 22.50
CA ALA A 48 13.69 7.34 22.04
C ALA A 48 12.58 7.59 23.06
N SER A 49 12.44 8.84 23.51
CA SER A 49 11.30 9.26 24.33
C SER A 49 10.05 9.11 23.48
N ALA A 50 9.36 7.97 23.67
CA ALA A 50 8.02 7.76 23.14
C ALA A 50 7.12 8.80 23.82
N ASP A 51 6.85 9.89 23.11
CA ASP A 51 6.21 11.05 23.70
C ASP A 51 4.75 10.71 24.03
N THR A 52 4.45 10.60 25.32
CA THR A 52 3.10 10.34 25.83
C THR A 52 2.21 11.59 25.81
N SER A 53 2.73 12.71 25.30
CA SER A 53 1.93 13.87 24.92
C SER A 53 0.76 13.47 24.03
N SER A 54 -0.45 13.88 24.41
CA SER A 54 -1.63 13.81 23.54
C SER A 54 -1.56 14.80 22.36
N THR A 55 -0.50 15.61 22.23
CA THR A 55 -0.38 16.59 21.14
C THR A 55 0.24 15.96 19.90
N LEU A 56 -0.47 16.05 18.78
CA LEU A 56 0.09 15.84 17.46
C LEU A 56 0.49 17.20 16.88
N THR A 57 1.79 17.52 16.94
CA THR A 57 2.35 18.63 16.15
C THR A 57 2.70 18.12 14.76
N VAL A 58 2.18 18.80 13.73
CA VAL A 58 2.55 18.63 12.32
C VAL A 58 3.17 19.94 11.85
N VAL A 59 4.36 19.90 11.28
CA VAL A 59 4.94 21.02 10.52
C VAL A 59 4.63 20.83 9.04
N GLY A 60 4.56 21.91 8.28
CA GLY A 60 4.38 21.77 6.84
C GLY A 60 4.38 23.07 6.07
N THR A 61 4.11 22.96 4.77
CA THR A 61 4.00 24.10 3.87
C THR A 61 2.82 25.00 4.24
N SER A 62 2.94 26.30 3.95
CA SER A 62 1.93 27.32 4.27
C SER A 62 0.70 27.11 3.41
N ASP A 63 0.91 26.69 2.18
CA ASP A 63 -0.05 26.50 1.09
C ASP A 63 -1.22 25.56 1.50
N VAL A 64 -1.02 24.62 2.44
CA VAL A 64 -2.09 23.73 2.98
C VAL A 64 -2.92 24.39 4.09
N SER A 65 -2.35 25.34 4.86
CA SER A 65 -3.11 26.18 5.80
C SER A 65 -3.77 27.38 5.13
N ASP A 66 -3.07 27.97 4.15
CA ASP A 66 -3.45 29.17 3.40
C ASP A 66 -4.61 28.91 2.42
N SER A 67 -4.72 27.68 1.89
CA SER A 67 -5.92 27.17 1.21
C SER A 67 -7.11 26.86 2.13
N GLY A 68 -6.97 27.12 3.43
CA GLY A 68 -7.96 26.82 4.47
C GLY A 68 -8.15 25.32 4.76
N LEU A 69 -7.49 24.41 4.04
CA LEU A 69 -7.73 22.97 4.11
C LEU A 69 -7.45 22.39 5.50
N ILE A 70 -6.44 22.90 6.21
CA ILE A 70 -6.19 22.57 7.62
C ILE A 70 -7.40 22.87 8.49
N ALA A 71 -7.86 24.13 8.51
CA ALA A 71 -8.87 24.62 9.44
C ALA A 71 -10.28 24.07 9.12
N ASN A 72 -10.60 23.90 7.83
CA ASN A 72 -11.93 23.55 7.37
C ASN A 72 -12.17 22.04 7.22
N VAL A 73 -11.12 21.24 6.98
CA VAL A 73 -11.27 19.80 6.66
C VAL A 73 -10.37 18.90 7.51
N ILE A 74 -9.04 19.11 7.49
CA ILE A 74 -8.09 18.19 8.12
C ILE A 74 -8.26 18.17 9.64
N GLN A 75 -8.17 19.33 10.30
CA GLN A 75 -8.25 19.44 11.76
C GLN A 75 -9.64 19.04 12.32
N PRO A 76 -10.78 19.49 11.77
CA PRO A 76 -12.09 19.09 12.29
C PRO A 76 -12.37 17.58 12.14
N GLY A 77 -11.96 16.98 11.01
CA GLY A 77 -12.17 15.55 10.77
C GLY A 77 -11.21 14.67 11.57
N PHE A 78 -9.94 15.05 11.71
CA PHE A 78 -8.97 14.33 12.53
C PHE A 78 -9.36 14.37 14.01
N ASN A 79 -9.67 15.55 14.56
CA ASN A 79 -10.11 15.69 15.96
C ASN A 79 -11.40 14.90 16.27
N LYS A 80 -12.26 14.70 15.25
CA LYS A 80 -13.48 13.87 15.37
C LYS A 80 -13.18 12.37 15.35
N ALA A 81 -12.18 11.94 14.57
CA ALA A 81 -11.79 10.53 14.46
C ALA A 81 -10.89 10.08 15.62
N PHE A 82 -10.02 10.96 16.11
CA PHE A 82 -9.02 10.71 17.16
C PHE A 82 -9.11 11.75 18.29
N PRO A 83 -10.25 11.83 19.02
CA PRO A 83 -10.47 12.85 20.06
C PRO A 83 -9.55 12.74 21.28
N GLN A 84 -8.73 11.68 21.36
CA GLN A 84 -7.63 11.56 22.31
C GLN A 84 -6.43 12.47 22.00
N PHE A 85 -6.36 13.06 20.80
CA PHE A 85 -5.25 13.91 20.39
C PHE A 85 -5.62 15.39 20.23
N THR A 86 -4.70 16.25 20.66
CA THR A 86 -4.70 17.69 20.37
C THR A 86 -3.93 17.91 19.07
N PHE A 87 -4.63 18.15 17.96
CA PHE A 87 -3.99 18.51 16.70
C PHE A 87 -3.43 19.94 16.71
N LYS A 88 -2.20 20.11 16.21
CA LYS A 88 -1.55 21.40 15.99
C LYS A 88 -0.81 21.38 14.64
N TYR A 89 -1.18 22.28 13.73
CA TYR A 89 -0.42 22.53 12.51
C TYR A 89 0.52 23.74 12.66
N VAL A 90 1.67 23.72 11.99
CA VAL A 90 2.60 24.85 11.87
C VAL A 90 2.99 25.01 10.40
N GLY A 91 2.28 25.88 9.69
CA GLY A 91 2.54 26.24 8.29
C GLY A 91 3.73 27.19 8.15
N SER A 92 4.59 26.96 7.16
CA SER A 92 5.80 27.75 6.87
C SER A 92 6.23 27.55 5.40
N ALA A 93 7.34 28.12 4.91
CA ALA A 93 7.85 27.74 3.59
C ALA A 93 8.35 26.27 3.60
N THR A 94 8.25 25.54 2.49
CA THR A 94 8.63 24.10 2.42
C THR A 94 10.02 23.79 2.97
N GLY A 95 11.04 24.57 2.61
CA GLY A 95 12.40 24.42 3.17
C GLY A 95 12.46 24.71 4.67
N ALA A 96 11.69 25.68 5.18
CA ALA A 96 11.59 25.94 6.62
C ALA A 96 10.82 24.83 7.37
N ALA A 97 9.78 24.25 6.77
CA ALA A 97 9.06 23.10 7.32
C ALA A 97 9.95 21.87 7.45
N ILE A 98 10.77 21.61 6.42
CA ILE A 98 11.80 20.57 6.42
C ILE A 98 12.84 20.86 7.51
N GLN A 99 13.40 22.06 7.58
CA GLN A 99 14.37 22.41 8.64
C GLN A 99 13.77 22.31 10.06
N ASN A 100 12.50 22.67 10.25
CA ASN A 100 11.81 22.47 11.54
C ASN A 100 11.65 20.98 11.87
N ALA A 101 11.35 20.13 10.87
CA ALA A 101 11.29 18.68 11.05
C ALA A 101 12.67 18.08 11.34
N GLU A 102 13.71 18.44 10.59
CA GLU A 102 15.08 17.92 10.79
C GLU A 102 15.68 18.32 12.15
N ASN A 103 15.42 19.54 12.61
CA ASN A 103 15.90 20.06 13.90
C ASN A 103 15.01 19.71 15.11
N GLY A 104 13.83 19.11 14.89
CA GLY A 104 12.84 18.84 15.95
C GLY A 104 12.17 20.10 16.52
N THR A 105 12.22 21.22 15.80
CA THR A 105 11.78 22.54 16.26
C THR A 105 10.28 22.56 16.51
N GLY A 106 9.89 22.65 17.79
CA GLY A 106 8.49 22.62 18.22
C GLY A 106 7.90 21.22 18.45
N GLY A 107 8.74 20.18 18.43
CA GLY A 107 8.34 18.78 18.65
C GLY A 107 7.38 18.22 17.60
N PRO A 108 7.69 18.30 16.29
CA PRO A 108 6.85 17.73 15.25
C PRO A 108 6.94 16.20 15.20
N SER A 109 5.81 15.55 14.93
CA SER A 109 5.74 14.09 14.70
C SER A 109 5.55 13.74 13.22
N ALA A 110 5.04 14.68 12.41
CA ALA A 110 4.84 14.53 10.98
C ALA A 110 5.13 15.83 10.22
N LEU A 111 5.36 15.69 8.91
CA LEU A 111 5.70 16.74 7.94
C LEU A 111 4.78 16.65 6.71
N ILE A 112 4.21 17.77 6.26
CA ILE A 112 3.45 17.87 4.98
C ILE A 112 4.13 18.86 4.03
N VAL A 113 4.52 18.41 2.84
CA VAL A 113 5.37 19.16 1.89
C VAL A 113 5.01 18.89 0.42
N HIS A 114 5.55 19.74 -0.47
CA HIS A 114 5.32 19.74 -1.92
C HIS A 114 6.52 20.32 -2.70
N ALA A 115 7.71 19.72 -2.54
CA ALA A 115 8.92 20.06 -3.28
C ALA A 115 9.83 18.83 -3.44
N ALA A 116 9.65 18.08 -4.52
CA ALA A 116 10.31 16.80 -4.78
C ALA A 116 11.85 16.80 -4.58
N SER A 117 12.53 17.89 -4.99
CA SER A 117 13.98 18.03 -4.83
C SER A 117 14.43 18.27 -3.39
N LEU A 118 13.57 18.84 -2.52
CA LEU A 118 13.84 19.01 -1.09
C LEU A 118 13.40 17.77 -0.28
N GLU A 119 12.28 17.16 -0.64
CA GLU A 119 11.78 15.90 -0.07
C GLU A 119 12.80 14.76 -0.23
N ASN A 120 13.40 14.63 -1.40
CA ASN A 120 14.48 13.66 -1.62
C ASN A 120 15.71 13.92 -0.75
N GLN A 121 16.01 15.17 -0.38
CA GLN A 121 17.10 15.47 0.56
C GLN A 121 16.73 15.06 2.00
N PHE A 122 15.51 15.38 2.46
CA PHE A 122 14.99 14.92 3.75
C PHE A 122 14.96 13.38 3.88
N VAL A 123 14.58 12.68 2.80
CA VAL A 123 14.62 11.22 2.69
C VAL A 123 16.06 10.69 2.65
N ALA A 124 16.95 11.27 1.84
CA ALA A 124 18.36 10.86 1.76
C ALA A 124 19.09 11.01 3.09
N ASN A 125 18.81 12.13 3.79
CA ASN A 125 19.28 12.39 5.13
C ASN A 125 18.70 11.39 6.15
N GLY A 126 17.64 10.65 5.83
CA GLY A 126 17.06 9.59 6.66
C GLY A 126 16.12 10.10 7.76
N PHE A 127 15.48 11.26 7.56
CA PHE A 127 14.50 11.82 8.49
C PHE A 127 13.07 11.30 8.26
N SER A 128 12.78 10.69 7.10
CA SER A 128 11.57 9.88 6.90
C SER A 128 11.60 8.61 7.75
N TYR A 129 10.51 8.29 8.43
CA TYR A 129 10.35 7.04 9.20
C TYR A 129 9.80 5.90 8.34
N ASN A 130 10.46 4.74 8.39
CA ASN A 130 10.14 3.47 7.72
C ASN A 130 10.02 3.47 6.18
N ASN A 131 9.75 4.60 5.52
CA ASN A 131 9.48 4.69 4.09
C ASN A 131 10.57 5.49 3.35
N GLN A 132 10.96 5.00 2.16
CA GLN A 132 11.91 5.66 1.24
C GLN A 132 11.26 6.71 0.33
N TYR A 133 9.95 6.94 0.50
CA TYR A 133 9.07 7.71 -0.37
C TYR A 133 8.00 8.38 0.50
N GLY A 134 7.35 9.43 -0.01
CA GLY A 134 6.25 10.08 0.71
C GLY A 134 4.97 9.27 0.63
N ASN A 135 4.08 9.35 1.63
CA ASN A 135 2.72 8.82 1.44
C ASN A 135 1.92 9.90 0.68
N ALA A 136 1.37 9.56 -0.49
CA ALA A 136 0.61 10.51 -1.29
C ALA A 136 -0.66 10.93 -0.55
N ILE A 137 -0.96 12.23 -0.51
CA ILE A 137 -2.18 12.76 0.12
C ILE A 137 -3.16 13.24 -0.95
N PHE A 138 -2.69 14.15 -1.80
CA PHE A 138 -3.46 14.78 -2.87
C PHE A 138 -2.54 15.52 -3.82
N THR A 139 -3.08 15.84 -4.99
CA THR A 139 -2.53 16.85 -5.90
C THR A 139 -3.41 18.10 -5.95
N ASN A 140 -2.82 19.24 -6.28
CA ASN A 140 -3.54 20.35 -6.93
C ASN A 140 -2.77 20.83 -8.16
N ASP A 141 -3.23 21.89 -8.83
CA ASP A 141 -2.46 22.54 -9.89
C ASP A 141 -1.83 23.86 -9.44
N PHE A 142 -0.60 24.12 -9.89
CA PHE A 142 0.00 25.44 -9.91
C PHE A 142 -0.66 26.29 -11.01
N VAL A 143 -0.92 27.55 -10.68
CA VAL A 143 -1.59 28.51 -11.55
C VAL A 143 -0.82 29.82 -11.57
N LEU A 144 -0.72 30.44 -12.75
CA LEU A 144 -0.24 31.80 -12.86
C LEU A 144 -1.44 32.74 -12.69
N GLY A 145 -1.49 33.42 -11.55
CA GLY A 145 -2.34 34.59 -11.34
C GLY A 145 -1.75 35.79 -12.10
N GLY A 146 -2.61 36.56 -12.74
CA GLY A 146 -2.29 37.83 -13.38
C GLY A 146 -3.44 38.82 -13.23
N PRO A 147 -3.24 40.11 -13.54
CA PRO A 147 -4.27 41.12 -13.34
C PRO A 147 -5.38 40.97 -14.39
N THR A 148 -6.58 41.45 -14.09
CA THR A 148 -7.73 41.39 -15.01
C THR A 148 -7.42 41.95 -16.41
N GLY A 149 -6.59 42.99 -16.50
CA GLY A 149 -6.15 43.60 -17.78
C GLY A 149 -5.07 42.84 -18.55
N ASP A 150 -4.34 41.91 -17.91
CA ASP A 150 -3.29 41.05 -18.52
C ASP A 150 -2.35 41.78 -19.52
N PRO A 151 -1.55 42.77 -19.06
CA PRO A 151 -0.67 43.58 -19.93
C PRO A 151 0.47 42.80 -20.59
N ALA A 152 0.72 41.55 -20.20
CA ALA A 152 1.68 40.65 -20.86
C ALA A 152 1.02 39.77 -21.94
N GLY A 153 -0.32 39.78 -22.06
CA GLY A 153 -1.08 39.03 -23.07
C GLY A 153 -1.13 37.51 -22.83
N VAL A 154 -0.81 37.07 -21.61
CA VAL A 154 -0.56 35.66 -21.26
C VAL A 154 -1.78 34.78 -21.50
N ALA A 155 -2.99 35.25 -21.15
CA ALA A 155 -4.22 34.50 -21.35
C ALA A 155 -4.62 34.37 -22.83
N GLY A 156 -4.04 35.18 -23.73
CA GLY A 156 -4.20 35.05 -25.18
C GLY A 156 -3.12 34.16 -25.82
N ASN A 157 -1.87 34.28 -25.38
CA ASN A 157 -0.71 33.67 -26.03
C ASN A 157 -0.31 32.31 -25.41
N ALA A 158 -0.48 32.16 -24.10
CA ALA A 158 0.25 31.19 -23.29
C ALA A 158 -0.61 30.47 -22.22
N ALA A 159 -1.94 30.51 -22.34
CA ALA A 159 -2.89 29.98 -21.35
C ALA A 159 -2.66 28.51 -20.92
N ASN A 160 -2.02 27.69 -21.76
CA ASN A 160 -1.58 26.32 -21.45
C ASN A 160 -0.08 26.08 -21.79
N ASN A 161 0.76 27.11 -21.63
CA ASN A 161 2.22 27.04 -21.79
C ASN A 161 2.93 27.99 -20.81
N ILE A 162 3.25 27.49 -19.60
CA ILE A 162 3.78 28.27 -18.49
C ILE A 162 5.17 28.86 -18.75
N ALA A 163 6.03 28.14 -19.49
CA ALA A 163 7.33 28.67 -19.87
C ALA A 163 7.18 29.87 -20.84
N GLN A 164 6.24 29.81 -21.80
CA GLN A 164 5.93 30.99 -22.61
C GLN A 164 5.34 32.11 -21.75
N ALA A 165 4.44 31.79 -20.82
CA ALA A 165 3.83 32.79 -19.94
C ALA A 165 4.86 33.53 -19.08
N PHE A 166 5.87 32.83 -18.55
CA PHE A 166 6.97 33.42 -17.80
C PHE A 166 7.89 34.28 -18.70
N ALA A 167 8.15 33.84 -19.94
CA ALA A 167 8.90 34.63 -20.91
C ALA A 167 8.14 35.91 -21.34
N ASP A 168 6.82 35.83 -21.50
CA ASP A 168 5.94 36.96 -21.82
C ASP A 168 5.91 37.97 -20.65
N VAL A 169 5.75 37.51 -19.40
CA VAL A 169 5.79 38.37 -18.20
C VAL A 169 7.17 39.00 -18.01
N ALA A 170 8.27 38.26 -18.20
CA ALA A 170 9.63 38.82 -18.14
C ALA A 170 9.88 39.87 -19.23
N SER A 171 9.32 39.66 -20.44
CA SER A 171 9.42 40.61 -21.56
C SER A 171 8.62 41.89 -21.27
N ALA A 172 7.38 41.76 -20.80
CA ALA A 172 6.54 42.89 -20.38
C ALA A 172 7.14 43.62 -19.17
N GLY A 173 7.74 42.91 -18.22
CA GLY A 173 8.40 43.48 -17.04
C GLY A 173 9.65 44.28 -17.39
N ALA A 174 10.47 43.78 -18.31
CA ALA A 174 11.59 44.55 -18.86
C ALA A 174 11.15 45.82 -19.62
N GLY A 175 9.90 45.87 -20.11
CA GLY A 175 9.27 47.05 -20.70
C GLY A 175 8.55 47.98 -19.70
N GLY A 176 8.50 47.64 -18.41
CA GLY A 176 7.75 48.40 -17.40
C GLY A 176 6.22 48.22 -17.48
N HIS A 177 5.76 47.04 -17.91
CA HIS A 177 4.33 46.73 -18.09
C HIS A 177 3.84 45.56 -17.23
N ALA A 178 4.75 44.82 -16.57
CA ALA A 178 4.41 43.73 -15.67
C ALA A 178 5.35 43.68 -14.46
N THR A 179 4.88 43.11 -13.35
CA THR A 179 5.69 42.79 -12.17
C THR A 179 5.38 41.36 -11.73
N PHE A 180 6.37 40.53 -11.52
CA PHE A 180 6.21 39.17 -11.00
C PHE A 180 6.54 39.14 -9.50
N PHE A 181 5.68 38.54 -8.68
CA PHE A 181 5.82 38.46 -7.22
C PHE A 181 6.27 37.06 -6.78
N THR A 182 7.55 36.91 -6.45
CA THR A 182 8.09 35.65 -5.91
C THR A 182 8.15 35.64 -4.38
N ARG A 183 8.05 34.45 -3.78
CA ARG A 183 8.35 34.19 -2.36
C ARG A 183 9.84 33.92 -2.07
N GLY A 184 10.69 34.01 -3.10
CA GLY A 184 12.11 33.63 -3.06
C GLY A 184 13.01 34.53 -2.20
N GLY A 185 14.31 34.47 -2.49
CA GLY A 185 15.33 35.22 -1.73
C GLY A 185 15.56 34.76 -0.30
N THR A 186 15.25 33.49 0.01
CA THR A 186 15.58 32.86 1.30
C THR A 186 16.23 31.50 1.10
N THR A 187 17.12 31.11 2.02
CA THR A 187 17.73 29.77 2.05
C THR A 187 16.81 28.69 2.66
N THR A 188 15.50 28.82 2.37
CA THR A 188 14.38 28.06 2.96
C THR A 188 13.20 27.97 1.97
N ALA A 189 13.50 27.87 0.67
CA ALA A 189 12.56 28.03 -0.45
C ALA A 189 11.18 27.38 -0.23
N SER A 190 10.11 28.09 -0.63
CA SER A 190 8.76 27.52 -0.67
C SER A 190 8.61 26.51 -1.80
N GLY A 191 7.67 25.56 -1.73
CA GLY A 191 7.45 24.60 -2.82
C GLY A 191 7.08 25.29 -4.13
N THR A 192 6.22 26.30 -4.03
CA THR A 192 5.87 27.22 -5.12
C THR A 192 7.10 27.95 -5.69
N THR A 193 8.09 28.33 -4.87
CA THR A 193 9.38 28.90 -5.34
C THR A 193 10.26 27.86 -6.03
N VAL A 194 10.31 26.62 -5.54
CA VAL A 194 11.09 25.53 -6.16
C VAL A 194 10.54 25.20 -7.55
N GLU A 195 9.21 25.15 -7.70
CA GLU A 195 8.57 25.00 -9.01
C GLU A 195 8.81 26.22 -9.90
N GLU A 196 8.67 27.44 -9.38
CA GLU A 196 9.00 28.67 -10.10
C GLU A 196 10.41 28.61 -10.71
N HIS A 197 11.39 28.12 -9.95
CA HIS A 197 12.75 27.92 -10.42
C HIS A 197 12.87 26.81 -11.49
N GLN A 198 12.03 25.76 -11.48
CA GLN A 198 11.98 24.79 -12.57
C GLN A 198 11.40 25.43 -13.84
N ILE A 199 10.35 26.24 -13.72
CA ILE A 199 9.74 26.94 -14.86
C ILE A 199 10.75 27.91 -15.50
N TRP A 200 11.52 28.68 -14.71
CA TRP A 200 12.61 29.50 -15.24
C TRP A 200 13.71 28.66 -15.92
N ALA A 201 14.03 27.46 -15.42
CA ALA A 201 14.93 26.53 -16.09
C ALA A 201 14.34 25.97 -17.41
N LEU A 202 13.01 25.79 -17.50
CA LEU A 202 12.30 25.45 -18.75
C LEU A 202 12.34 26.61 -19.77
N VAL A 203 12.20 27.87 -19.32
CA VAL A 203 12.36 29.07 -20.16
C VAL A 203 13.76 29.11 -20.79
N HIS A 204 14.81 28.88 -19.99
CA HIS A 204 16.18 28.82 -20.47
C HIS A 204 16.41 27.67 -21.46
N SER A 205 16.16 26.44 -21.03
CA SER A 205 16.47 25.22 -21.78
C SER A 205 15.66 25.04 -23.07
N SER A 206 14.49 25.69 -23.17
CA SER A 206 13.63 25.67 -24.36
C SER A 206 13.91 26.83 -25.33
N GLY A 207 14.88 27.70 -25.03
CA GLY A 207 15.20 28.86 -25.86
C GLY A 207 14.13 29.97 -25.86
N LEU A 208 13.27 30.01 -24.84
CA LEU A 208 12.23 31.04 -24.70
C LEU A 208 12.72 32.28 -23.92
N GLN A 209 13.92 32.23 -23.32
CA GLN A 209 14.52 33.34 -22.60
C GLN A 209 14.66 34.59 -23.50
N PRO A 210 13.94 35.70 -23.22
CA PRO A 210 14.11 36.94 -23.97
C PRO A 210 15.46 37.58 -23.67
N ALA A 211 16.01 38.34 -24.61
CA ALA A 211 17.35 38.97 -24.47
C ALA A 211 17.46 39.98 -23.31
N SER A 212 16.35 40.41 -22.72
CA SER A 212 16.26 41.25 -21.52
C SER A 212 16.31 40.47 -20.20
N LEU A 213 16.13 39.14 -20.23
CA LEU A 213 16.17 38.27 -19.05
C LEU A 213 17.56 37.64 -18.91
N SER A 214 18.10 37.68 -17.69
CA SER A 214 19.26 36.88 -17.29
C SER A 214 18.85 35.94 -16.15
N LEU A 215 19.33 34.70 -16.19
CA LEU A 215 18.95 33.63 -15.27
C LEU A 215 20.20 33.02 -14.63
N CYS A 216 20.29 33.02 -13.31
CA CYS A 216 21.34 32.29 -12.58
C CYS A 216 20.84 30.90 -12.17
N VAL A 217 21.77 29.99 -11.85
CA VAL A 217 21.49 28.62 -11.41
C VAL A 217 21.33 28.59 -9.89
N VAL A 218 20.19 28.09 -9.42
CA VAL A 218 19.85 28.02 -7.99
C VAL A 218 20.54 26.82 -7.32
N SER A 219 20.88 26.99 -6.04
CA SER A 219 21.47 25.96 -5.18
C SER A 219 20.60 24.70 -5.09
N VAL A 220 21.24 23.52 -5.05
CA VAL A 220 20.55 22.24 -4.84
C VAL A 220 19.88 22.17 -3.47
N ALA A 221 20.47 22.79 -2.44
CA ALA A 221 19.88 22.86 -1.10
C ALA A 221 18.59 23.71 -1.08
N ASP A 222 18.44 24.61 -2.06
CA ASP A 222 17.28 25.49 -2.25
C ASP A 222 16.34 24.98 -3.36
N GLY A 223 16.48 23.69 -3.71
CA GLY A 223 15.62 22.96 -4.63
C GLY A 223 16.08 22.94 -6.10
N GLY A 224 17.12 23.69 -6.45
CA GLY A 224 17.65 23.80 -7.81
C GLY A 224 16.77 24.62 -8.75
N GLY A 225 17.00 24.47 -10.05
CA GLY A 225 16.38 25.29 -11.10
C GLY A 225 17.17 26.57 -11.41
N MET A 226 16.49 27.61 -11.88
CA MET A 226 17.09 28.91 -12.20
C MET A 226 16.25 30.08 -11.66
N SER A 227 16.82 31.27 -11.53
CA SER A 227 16.10 32.46 -11.02
C SER A 227 16.50 33.75 -11.76
N PRO A 228 15.57 34.68 -12.04
CA PRO A 228 15.86 35.99 -12.64
C PRO A 228 16.88 36.79 -11.84
N VAL A 229 17.93 37.26 -12.53
CA VAL A 229 19.03 38.03 -11.93
C VAL A 229 19.31 39.28 -12.75
N LYS A 230 19.58 40.39 -12.08
CA LYS A 230 19.80 41.73 -12.67
C LYS A 230 21.13 41.84 -13.43
N SER A 231 22.13 41.06 -13.03
CA SER A 231 23.46 41.08 -13.64
C SER A 231 23.57 40.08 -14.79
N ALA A 232 23.73 40.59 -16.02
CA ALA A 232 23.97 39.74 -17.19
C ALA A 232 25.26 38.90 -17.09
N ALA A 233 26.20 39.29 -16.23
CA ALA A 233 27.41 38.49 -15.93
C ALA A 233 27.13 37.22 -15.11
N LEU A 234 25.92 37.08 -14.55
CA LEU A 234 25.48 35.89 -13.80
C LEU A 234 24.57 34.96 -14.62
N ASN A 235 24.33 35.26 -15.91
CA ASN A 235 23.50 34.43 -16.78
C ASN A 235 24.17 33.05 -17.01
N GLY A 236 23.54 31.97 -16.54
CA GLY A 236 24.10 30.61 -16.52
C GLY A 236 25.14 30.34 -15.43
N ALA A 237 25.49 31.31 -14.60
CA ALA A 237 26.36 31.15 -13.44
C ALA A 237 25.54 30.77 -12.18
N PRO A 238 26.16 30.24 -11.11
CA PRO A 238 25.49 30.11 -9.82
C PRO A 238 24.92 31.45 -9.33
N CYS A 239 23.74 31.41 -8.71
CA CYS A 239 23.12 32.57 -8.09
C CYS A 239 23.96 33.14 -6.92
N PRO A 240 23.80 34.44 -6.57
CA PRO A 240 24.41 35.05 -5.39
C PRO A 240 23.84 34.46 -4.09
N ASP A 241 24.00 35.12 -2.93
CA ASP A 241 23.26 34.79 -1.69
C ASP A 241 23.27 33.30 -1.28
N SER A 242 24.45 32.67 -1.33
CA SER A 242 24.65 31.23 -1.06
C SER A 242 23.97 30.28 -2.06
N GLY A 243 23.54 30.78 -3.22
CA GLY A 243 22.85 30.05 -4.29
C GLY A 243 21.39 30.46 -4.49
N THR A 244 20.98 31.65 -4.03
CA THR A 244 19.61 32.21 -4.17
C THR A 244 19.68 33.65 -4.73
N VAL A 245 18.55 34.37 -4.85
CA VAL A 245 18.55 35.77 -5.33
C VAL A 245 17.79 36.67 -4.37
N ASN A 246 18.49 37.58 -3.70
CA ASN A 246 17.92 38.62 -2.84
C ASN A 246 17.20 39.73 -3.67
N SER A 247 16.55 40.67 -2.99
CA SER A 247 15.81 41.78 -3.63
C SER A 247 16.70 42.85 -4.29
N THR A 248 17.99 42.94 -3.96
CA THR A 248 18.96 43.88 -4.57
C THR A 248 19.63 43.34 -5.84
N ASP A 249 19.78 42.02 -5.96
CA ASP A 249 20.31 41.31 -7.12
C ASP A 249 19.20 40.89 -8.12
N SER A 250 17.94 41.01 -7.73
CA SER A 250 16.77 40.80 -8.58
C SER A 250 16.54 41.91 -9.62
N PRO A 251 16.01 41.61 -10.82
CA PRO A 251 15.45 42.61 -11.74
C PRO A 251 14.32 43.43 -11.08
N SER A 252 14.12 44.69 -11.45
CA SER A 252 13.10 45.55 -10.83
C SER A 252 11.65 45.09 -11.06
N TRP A 253 11.39 44.34 -12.12
CA TRP A 253 10.09 43.71 -12.38
C TRP A 253 9.89 42.39 -11.63
N TYR A 254 10.93 41.86 -10.96
CA TYR A 254 10.90 40.59 -10.24
C TYR A 254 10.94 40.88 -8.73
N PHE A 255 9.76 41.08 -8.15
CA PHE A 255 9.61 41.53 -6.77
C PHE A 255 9.72 40.36 -5.79
N VAL A 256 10.73 40.41 -4.92
CA VAL A 256 11.01 39.38 -3.91
C VAL A 256 10.30 39.70 -2.59
N ASN A 257 9.20 39.02 -2.34
CA ASN A 257 8.40 39.10 -1.12
C ASN A 257 8.92 38.10 -0.05
N ALA A 258 10.20 38.26 0.31
CA ALA A 258 10.93 37.27 1.10
C ALA A 258 10.24 36.93 2.44
N GLY A 259 10.10 35.63 2.71
CA GLY A 259 9.56 35.11 3.98
C GLY A 259 8.02 35.15 4.11
N SER A 260 7.28 35.56 3.07
CA SER A 260 5.82 35.52 3.10
C SER A 260 5.25 34.09 3.05
N ASN A 261 4.06 33.88 3.62
CA ASN A 261 3.25 32.70 3.30
C ASN A 261 2.64 32.83 1.89
N GLN A 262 1.97 31.80 1.41
CA GLN A 262 1.40 31.78 0.06
C GLN A 262 0.28 32.81 -0.06
N ALA A 263 -0.64 32.85 0.92
CA ALA A 263 -1.75 33.79 0.92
C ALA A 263 -1.28 35.25 0.91
N ALA A 264 -0.34 35.64 1.77
CA ALA A 264 0.18 37.01 1.79
C ALA A 264 0.88 37.40 0.48
N ASN A 265 1.50 36.46 -0.24
CA ASN A 265 2.09 36.78 -1.55
C ASN A 265 1.02 37.06 -2.61
N VAL A 266 -0.03 36.23 -2.70
CA VAL A 266 -1.13 36.46 -3.65
C VAL A 266 -1.92 37.72 -3.27
N ILE A 267 -2.14 38.00 -1.98
CA ILE A 267 -2.77 39.25 -1.50
C ILE A 267 -1.90 40.48 -1.86
N ALA A 268 -0.58 40.42 -1.66
CA ALA A 268 0.33 41.50 -2.05
C ALA A 268 0.31 41.75 -3.57
N THR A 269 0.26 40.68 -4.37
CA THR A 269 0.12 40.76 -5.84
C THR A 269 -1.21 41.39 -6.25
N ASN A 270 -2.31 41.03 -5.58
CA ASN A 270 -3.63 41.62 -5.81
C ASN A 270 -3.69 43.11 -5.46
N ALA A 271 -2.96 43.54 -4.42
CA ALA A 271 -2.78 44.94 -4.07
C ALA A 271 -1.86 45.69 -5.03
N CYS A 272 -0.90 44.99 -5.65
CA CYS A 272 0.09 45.51 -6.60
C CYS A 272 0.76 46.82 -6.12
N PRO A 273 1.48 46.77 -4.98
CA PRO A 273 2.04 47.97 -4.34
C PRO A 273 3.02 48.73 -5.26
N PRO A 274 3.07 50.07 -5.17
CA PRO A 274 3.78 50.89 -6.14
C PRO A 274 5.31 50.86 -5.95
N ALA A 275 5.95 49.94 -6.65
CA ALA A 275 7.25 50.18 -7.28
C ALA A 275 6.99 50.44 -8.77
N ASP A 276 7.06 51.71 -9.19
CA ASP A 276 7.01 52.22 -10.57
C ASP A 276 5.80 51.85 -11.45
N ALA A 277 4.78 51.18 -10.91
CA ALA A 277 3.57 50.77 -11.62
C ALA A 277 2.79 51.97 -12.22
N PRO A 278 2.39 51.93 -13.52
CA PRO A 278 1.59 52.99 -14.15
C PRO A 278 0.27 53.25 -13.42
N SER A 279 -0.05 54.52 -13.17
CA SER A 279 -1.18 54.91 -12.32
C SER A 279 -2.54 54.53 -12.92
N GLY A 280 -3.17 53.50 -12.35
CA GLY A 280 -4.54 53.08 -12.64
C GLY A 280 -4.72 51.64 -13.13
N SER A 281 -3.64 50.87 -13.33
CA SER A 281 -3.71 49.47 -13.75
C SER A 281 -2.89 48.56 -12.81
N ASN A 282 -3.50 47.49 -12.30
CA ASN A 282 -2.74 46.39 -11.70
C ASN A 282 -1.93 45.69 -12.82
N THR A 283 -0.62 45.55 -12.63
CA THR A 283 0.35 44.94 -13.56
C THR A 283 0.98 43.67 -12.99
N CYS A 284 0.51 43.16 -11.84
CA CYS A 284 1.20 42.19 -11.02
C CYS A 284 0.73 40.74 -11.24
N TYR A 285 1.71 39.83 -11.39
CA TYR A 285 1.55 38.40 -11.63
C TYR A 285 2.20 37.58 -10.50
N VAL A 286 1.69 36.37 -10.25
CA VAL A 286 2.16 35.48 -9.19
C VAL A 286 1.93 34.01 -9.53
N LEU A 287 2.93 33.16 -9.30
CA LEU A 287 2.71 31.71 -9.28
C LEU A 287 2.11 31.32 -7.92
N SER A 288 1.05 30.52 -7.93
CA SER A 288 0.43 29.99 -6.72
C SER A 288 -0.01 28.56 -6.89
N ASP A 289 -0.06 27.80 -5.80
CA ASP A 289 -0.98 26.67 -5.74
C ASP A 289 -2.42 27.19 -5.89
N ARG A 290 -3.26 26.45 -6.60
CA ARG A 290 -4.66 26.83 -6.84
C ARG A 290 -5.53 26.73 -5.60
N GLY A 291 -5.19 25.89 -4.63
CA GLY A 291 -5.92 25.79 -3.36
C GLY A 291 -5.95 27.12 -2.60
N THR A 292 -4.79 27.78 -2.48
CA THR A 292 -4.72 29.13 -1.88
C THR A 292 -5.40 30.17 -2.77
N PHE A 293 -5.20 30.11 -4.09
CA PHE A 293 -5.82 31.07 -5.01
C PHE A 293 -7.36 31.02 -4.96
N ASP A 294 -7.95 29.83 -5.04
CA ASP A 294 -9.40 29.62 -5.04
C ASP A 294 -10.06 29.99 -3.70
N TYR A 295 -9.36 29.78 -2.57
CA TYR A 295 -9.85 30.17 -1.24
C TYR A 295 -9.84 31.69 -1.01
N LEU A 296 -8.84 32.39 -1.56
CA LEU A 296 -8.83 33.86 -1.60
C LEU A 296 -9.84 34.42 -2.61
N ALA A 297 -10.02 33.74 -3.75
CA ALA A 297 -10.94 34.17 -4.81
C ALA A 297 -12.42 33.95 -4.46
N SER A 298 -12.74 33.00 -3.58
CA SER A 298 -14.10 32.84 -3.03
C SER A 298 -14.52 33.99 -2.11
N GLY A 299 -13.56 34.77 -1.60
CA GLY A 299 -13.78 35.80 -0.59
C GLY A 299 -14.15 35.26 0.80
N THR A 300 -13.93 33.96 1.07
CA THR A 300 -14.20 33.36 2.38
C THR A 300 -12.99 33.26 3.31
N ASP A 301 -11.79 33.53 2.81
CA ASP A 301 -10.57 33.54 3.62
C ASP A 301 -10.55 34.75 4.60
N PRO A 302 -10.43 34.55 5.93
CA PRO A 302 -10.25 35.65 6.87
C PRO A 302 -8.96 36.46 6.67
N ALA A 303 -7.97 35.96 5.92
CA ALA A 303 -6.75 36.71 5.61
C ALA A 303 -6.94 37.79 4.51
N GLY A 304 -7.90 37.62 3.60
CA GLY A 304 -8.15 38.58 2.53
C GLY A 304 -8.94 38.04 1.34
N SER A 305 -8.95 38.78 0.23
CA SER A 305 -9.52 38.34 -1.04
C SER A 305 -8.77 38.95 -2.23
N VAL A 306 -8.88 38.34 -3.41
CA VAL A 306 -8.05 38.67 -4.59
C VAL A 306 -8.83 39.14 -5.83
N PRO A 307 -9.79 40.09 -5.72
CA PRO A 307 -10.72 40.45 -6.81
C PRO A 307 -10.08 41.11 -8.04
N ASN A 308 -8.81 41.54 -7.97
CA ASN A 308 -8.09 42.16 -9.10
C ASN A 308 -7.33 41.13 -9.95
N LEU A 309 -7.21 39.88 -9.47
CA LEU A 309 -6.47 38.81 -10.14
C LEU A 309 -7.42 37.81 -10.82
N LYS A 310 -6.96 37.27 -11.94
CA LYS A 310 -7.53 36.12 -12.65
C LYS A 310 -6.42 35.10 -12.91
N ILE A 311 -6.77 33.84 -13.09
CA ILE A 311 -5.81 32.83 -13.58
C ILE A 311 -5.59 33.07 -15.08
N VAL A 312 -4.34 33.29 -15.49
CA VAL A 312 -3.92 33.53 -16.88
C VAL A 312 -3.24 32.32 -17.52
N THR A 313 -2.70 31.39 -16.73
CA THR A 313 -2.14 30.12 -17.22
C THR A 313 -2.39 29.00 -16.21
N ARG A 314 -2.76 27.80 -16.70
CA ARG A 314 -3.01 26.63 -15.84
C ARG A 314 -2.88 25.28 -16.55
N GLY A 315 -2.91 24.20 -15.76
CA GLY A 315 -3.00 22.83 -16.25
C GLY A 315 -4.37 22.50 -16.90
N PRO A 316 -4.46 21.42 -17.69
CA PRO A 316 -3.33 20.69 -18.27
C PRO A 316 -2.60 21.57 -19.30
N GLN A 317 -1.28 21.41 -19.39
CA GLN A 317 -0.46 22.13 -20.36
C GLN A 317 -0.58 21.49 -21.75
N SER A 318 -0.18 22.21 -22.81
CA SER A 318 0.00 21.57 -24.12
C SER A 318 1.03 20.45 -24.02
N ALA A 319 0.79 19.32 -24.70
CA ALA A 319 1.78 18.25 -24.82
C ALA A 319 3.07 18.69 -25.56
N SER A 320 3.04 19.84 -26.24
CA SER A 320 4.20 20.48 -26.88
C SER A 320 4.80 21.64 -26.08
N ALA A 321 4.26 21.97 -24.90
CA ALA A 321 4.86 22.99 -24.04
C ALA A 321 6.10 22.42 -23.31
N PRO A 322 7.09 23.26 -22.94
CA PRO A 322 8.17 22.86 -22.04
C PRO A 322 7.63 22.23 -20.75
N GLY A 323 8.28 21.16 -20.27
CA GLY A 323 7.81 20.33 -19.16
C GLY A 323 6.64 19.38 -19.52
N GLY A 324 5.94 19.61 -20.64
CA GLY A 324 4.84 18.79 -21.11
C GLY A 324 3.54 18.97 -20.31
N GLN A 325 2.55 18.11 -20.59
CA GLN A 325 1.16 18.27 -20.13
C GLN A 325 0.98 18.44 -18.61
N PHE A 326 1.89 17.88 -17.80
CA PHE A 326 1.79 17.78 -16.35
C PHE A 326 2.73 18.73 -15.58
N ALA A 327 3.40 19.66 -16.27
CA ALA A 327 4.36 20.62 -15.71
C ALA A 327 3.79 21.62 -14.67
N LEU A 328 2.51 21.53 -14.34
CA LEU A 328 1.85 22.35 -13.33
C LEU A 328 1.11 21.51 -12.28
N VAL A 329 1.29 20.20 -12.24
CA VAL A 329 0.68 19.37 -11.19
C VAL A 329 1.57 19.42 -9.95
N ASN A 330 0.96 19.64 -8.80
CA ASN A 330 1.61 19.95 -7.51
C ASN A 330 1.30 18.84 -6.50
N TYR A 331 2.32 18.12 -6.05
CA TYR A 331 2.20 16.86 -5.31
C TYR A 331 2.39 17.06 -3.81
N PHE A 332 1.43 16.65 -2.99
CA PHE A 332 1.51 16.80 -1.53
C PHE A 332 1.71 15.45 -0.85
N HIS A 333 2.82 15.34 -0.13
CA HIS A 333 3.24 14.14 0.59
C HIS A 333 3.25 14.34 2.09
N VAL A 334 2.87 13.30 2.84
CA VAL A 334 3.02 13.24 4.30
C VAL A 334 4.10 12.24 4.69
N TYR A 335 5.01 12.71 5.55
CA TYR A 335 6.09 11.93 6.16
C TYR A 335 5.91 11.87 7.67
N ILE A 336 6.09 10.68 8.25
CA ILE A 336 6.32 10.52 9.69
C ILE A 336 7.79 10.82 9.95
N ILE A 337 8.10 11.62 10.98
CA ILE A 337 9.47 12.01 11.31
C ILE A 337 10.15 10.86 12.08
N ASN A 338 11.40 10.54 11.73
CA ASN A 338 12.13 9.40 12.28
C ASN A 338 12.55 9.63 13.74
N PRO A 339 11.96 8.92 14.74
CA PRO A 339 12.32 9.06 16.16
C PRO A 339 13.73 8.59 16.49
N SER A 340 14.43 7.95 15.55
CA SER A 340 15.84 7.53 15.70
C SER A 340 16.83 8.67 15.48
N LYS A 341 16.36 9.86 15.08
CA LYS A 341 17.20 11.03 14.79
C LYS A 341 17.45 11.86 16.06
N PRO A 342 18.64 12.47 16.21
CA PRO A 342 18.92 13.38 17.32
C PRO A 342 17.92 14.53 17.39
N GLY A 343 17.53 14.93 18.61
CA GLY A 343 16.62 16.07 18.85
C GLY A 343 15.12 15.78 18.69
N GLN A 344 14.73 14.59 18.21
CA GLN A 344 13.33 14.29 17.90
C GLN A 344 12.50 13.83 19.11
N SER A 345 11.29 14.37 19.25
CA SER A 345 10.24 13.91 20.17
C SER A 345 8.98 13.66 19.35
N VAL A 346 8.77 12.41 18.94
CA VAL A 346 7.75 12.01 17.96
C VAL A 346 6.71 11.13 18.65
N ASN A 347 5.46 11.59 18.71
CA ASN A 347 4.32 10.72 19.02
C ASN A 347 4.01 9.89 17.76
N LEU A 348 4.69 8.74 17.65
CA LEU A 348 4.59 7.86 16.49
C LEU A 348 3.17 7.32 16.28
N THR A 349 2.43 7.02 17.35
CA THR A 349 1.04 6.54 17.24
C THR A 349 0.15 7.60 16.59
N ALA A 350 0.21 8.85 17.09
CA ALA A 350 -0.58 9.95 16.54
C ALA A 350 -0.16 10.31 15.11
N ALA A 351 1.12 10.18 14.78
CA ALA A 351 1.61 10.38 13.42
C ALA A 351 1.10 9.30 12.45
N GLN A 352 1.08 8.02 12.86
CA GLN A 352 0.52 6.94 12.05
C GLN A 352 -1.00 7.09 11.88
N ASP A 353 -1.74 7.33 12.98
CA ASP A 353 -3.17 7.60 12.96
C ASP A 353 -3.53 8.79 12.03
N PHE A 354 -2.64 9.78 11.91
CA PHE A 354 -2.78 10.93 11.02
C PHE A 354 -2.49 10.61 9.54
N VAL A 355 -1.47 9.81 9.23
CA VAL A 355 -1.22 9.34 7.85
C VAL A 355 -2.34 8.41 7.39
N ASP A 356 -2.81 7.51 8.26
CA ASP A 356 -3.92 6.61 7.99
C ASP A 356 -5.23 7.40 7.80
N TYR A 357 -5.45 8.48 8.58
CA TYR A 357 -6.54 9.42 8.36
C TYR A 357 -6.45 10.15 7.01
N LEU A 358 -5.32 10.75 6.70
CA LEU A 358 -5.09 11.53 5.48
C LEU A 358 -5.19 10.69 4.21
N THR A 359 -4.84 9.41 4.27
CA THR A 359 -5.01 8.48 3.15
C THR A 359 -6.34 7.71 3.18
N SER A 360 -7.19 7.92 4.20
CA SER A 360 -8.44 7.18 4.36
C SER A 360 -9.49 7.54 3.27
N PRO A 361 -10.30 6.57 2.81
CA PRO A 361 -11.42 6.83 1.92
C PRO A 361 -12.45 7.86 2.46
N ALA A 362 -12.48 8.08 3.79
CA ALA A 362 -13.35 9.08 4.40
C ALA A 362 -12.84 10.51 4.13
N PHE A 363 -11.59 10.81 4.47
CA PHE A 363 -10.98 12.11 4.18
C PHE A 363 -10.88 12.36 2.67
N GLN A 364 -10.44 11.36 1.91
CA GLN A 364 -10.33 11.42 0.44
C GLN A 364 -11.69 11.65 -0.26
N SER A 365 -12.80 11.32 0.39
CA SER A 365 -14.15 11.65 -0.08
C SER A 365 -14.55 13.10 0.25
N GLN A 366 -14.18 13.61 1.43
CA GLN A 366 -14.41 15.01 1.81
C GLN A 366 -13.61 15.96 0.92
N LEU A 367 -12.34 15.64 0.66
CA LEU A 367 -11.42 16.48 -0.11
C LEU A 367 -11.94 16.78 -1.52
N LYS A 368 -12.54 15.79 -2.21
CA LYS A 368 -13.16 15.93 -3.55
C LYS A 368 -14.31 16.94 -3.62
N THR A 369 -14.81 17.39 -2.47
CA THR A 369 -15.89 18.38 -2.37
C THR A 369 -15.43 19.72 -1.79
N TYR A 370 -14.19 19.81 -1.29
CA TYR A 370 -13.68 21.06 -0.73
C TYR A 370 -13.44 22.08 -1.86
N LEU A 371 -13.95 23.29 -1.67
CA LEU A 371 -13.96 24.38 -2.67
C LEU A 371 -14.59 24.01 -4.02
N ALA A 372 -15.42 22.96 -4.11
CA ALA A 372 -16.12 22.54 -5.33
C ALA A 372 -17.25 23.50 -5.80
N ALA A 373 -17.43 24.64 -5.13
CA ALA A 373 -18.44 25.66 -5.40
C ALA A 373 -17.83 27.07 -5.59
N THR A 374 -16.55 27.14 -5.97
CA THR A 374 -15.86 28.37 -6.39
C THR A 374 -16.41 28.88 -7.73
N SER A 375 -15.96 30.08 -8.12
CA SER A 375 -16.18 30.63 -9.46
C SER A 375 -15.29 29.99 -10.54
N ASP A 376 -14.45 29.02 -10.19
CA ASP A 376 -13.49 28.39 -11.10
C ASP A 376 -14.17 27.33 -12.00
N PRO A 377 -14.15 27.47 -13.34
CA PRO A 377 -14.65 26.44 -14.25
C PRO A 377 -13.91 25.10 -14.18
N ALA A 378 -12.74 25.01 -13.53
CA ALA A 378 -12.04 23.75 -13.24
C ALA A 378 -12.56 23.03 -11.97
N GLY A 379 -13.56 23.58 -11.26
CA GLY A 379 -14.22 22.94 -10.12
C GLY A 379 -13.37 22.97 -8.83
N ALA A 380 -13.29 21.85 -8.12
CA ALA A 380 -12.47 21.75 -6.91
C ALA A 380 -10.96 21.80 -7.25
N PRO A 381 -10.13 22.48 -6.43
CA PRO A 381 -8.69 22.56 -6.64
C PRO A 381 -7.93 21.28 -6.24
N PHE A 382 -8.46 20.46 -5.34
CA PHE A 382 -7.77 19.28 -4.82
C PHE A 382 -8.25 17.97 -5.48
N VAL A 383 -7.29 17.21 -6.01
CA VAL A 383 -7.49 15.85 -6.54
C VAL A 383 -7.07 14.86 -5.47
N ALA A 384 -8.01 14.03 -5.01
CA ALA A 384 -7.75 13.02 -3.99
C ALA A 384 -7.28 11.70 -4.64
N ASP A 385 -5.99 11.42 -4.52
CA ASP A 385 -5.23 10.40 -5.25
C ASP A 385 -4.51 9.35 -4.36
N ALA A 386 -4.57 9.50 -3.03
CA ALA A 386 -3.85 8.66 -2.07
C ALA A 386 -4.07 7.14 -2.18
N SER A 387 -5.16 6.68 -2.83
CA SER A 387 -5.40 5.27 -3.14
C SER A 387 -5.48 5.06 -4.66
N PRO A 388 -4.93 3.95 -5.20
CA PRO A 388 -4.95 3.67 -6.62
C PRO A 388 -6.38 3.37 -7.12
N ILE A 389 -6.66 3.71 -8.37
CA ILE A 389 -7.93 3.38 -9.00
C ILE A 389 -7.87 1.93 -9.49
N ILE A 390 -8.63 1.06 -8.84
CA ILE A 390 -8.76 -0.36 -9.22
C ILE A 390 -10.07 -0.56 -9.98
N THR A 391 -9.98 -1.12 -11.19
CA THR A 391 -11.14 -1.66 -11.92
C THR A 391 -11.12 -3.18 -11.85
N ALA A 392 -12.29 -3.84 -11.76
CA ALA A 392 -12.39 -5.29 -11.78
C ALA A 392 -13.59 -5.78 -12.61
N SER A 393 -13.38 -6.87 -13.33
CA SER A 393 -14.38 -7.56 -14.16
C SER A 393 -14.17 -9.08 -14.06
N GLY A 394 -15.22 -9.87 -14.28
CA GLY A 394 -15.12 -11.34 -14.32
C GLY A 394 -15.31 -12.06 -12.97
N ILE A 395 -15.57 -11.37 -11.87
CA ILE A 395 -16.08 -12.00 -10.63
C ILE A 395 -17.53 -12.48 -10.90
N PRO A 396 -17.83 -13.79 -10.78
CA PRO A 396 -19.11 -14.34 -11.22
C PRO A 396 -20.19 -14.31 -10.13
N HIS A 397 -21.33 -13.64 -10.38
CA HIS A 397 -22.47 -13.66 -9.45
C HIS A 397 -23.00 -15.07 -9.13
N ILE A 398 -22.88 -16.01 -10.07
CA ILE A 398 -23.15 -17.43 -9.87
C ILE A 398 -21.95 -18.23 -10.37
N TYR A 399 -21.22 -18.85 -9.45
CA TYR A 399 -20.12 -19.75 -9.77
C TYR A 399 -20.62 -21.20 -9.74
N ARG A 400 -20.42 -21.96 -10.82
CA ARG A 400 -20.59 -23.42 -10.84
C ARG A 400 -19.21 -24.06 -10.83
N GLY A 401 -18.96 -24.97 -9.89
CA GLY A 401 -17.65 -25.61 -9.75
C GLY A 401 -17.19 -26.37 -11.00
N GLY A 402 -15.87 -26.47 -11.17
CA GLY A 402 -15.24 -27.32 -12.19
C GLY A 402 -14.23 -26.61 -13.10
N LYS A 403 -14.31 -25.29 -13.24
CA LYS A 403 -13.34 -24.45 -13.97
C LYS A 403 -13.08 -23.15 -13.19
N PRO A 404 -11.83 -22.69 -13.04
CA PRO A 404 -11.57 -21.38 -12.43
C PRO A 404 -12.29 -20.23 -13.15
N ALA A 405 -12.77 -19.27 -12.38
CA ALA A 405 -13.10 -17.95 -12.89
C ALA A 405 -11.80 -17.17 -13.19
N THR A 406 -11.89 -16.15 -14.04
CA THR A 406 -10.77 -15.23 -14.31
C THR A 406 -11.26 -13.81 -14.04
N VAL A 407 -10.56 -13.10 -13.17
CA VAL A 407 -10.78 -11.68 -12.89
C VAL A 407 -9.78 -10.87 -13.68
N THR A 408 -10.24 -9.86 -14.41
CA THR A 408 -9.43 -8.96 -15.23
C THR A 408 -9.73 -7.52 -14.89
N GLY A 409 -8.73 -6.66 -14.96
CA GLY A 409 -8.89 -5.24 -14.65
C GLY A 409 -7.60 -4.45 -14.75
N THR A 410 -7.64 -3.24 -14.21
CA THR A 410 -6.49 -2.31 -14.13
C THR A 410 -6.28 -1.86 -12.69
N VAL A 411 -5.04 -1.59 -12.33
CA VAL A 411 -4.66 -0.68 -11.25
C VAL A 411 -3.97 0.51 -11.93
N THR A 412 -4.47 1.72 -11.71
CA THR A 412 -3.81 2.95 -12.17
C THR A 412 -3.51 3.83 -10.96
N ASN A 413 -2.46 4.65 -11.04
CA ASN A 413 -2.39 5.81 -10.15
C ASN A 413 -3.60 6.71 -10.47
N ALA A 414 -4.14 7.39 -9.46
CA ALA A 414 -5.13 8.45 -9.66
C ALA A 414 -4.46 9.75 -10.15
N GLN A 415 -3.17 9.92 -9.82
CA GLN A 415 -2.32 11.05 -10.13
C GLN A 415 -2.07 11.19 -11.65
N PRO A 416 -2.39 12.34 -12.29
CA PRO A 416 -2.21 12.53 -13.72
C PRO A 416 -0.74 12.49 -14.16
N GLY A 417 -0.45 11.80 -15.26
CA GLY A 417 0.88 11.77 -15.89
C GLY A 417 1.81 10.64 -15.44
N TYR A 418 1.42 9.87 -14.43
CA TYR A 418 2.31 8.88 -13.79
C TYR A 418 2.41 7.55 -14.52
N ALA A 419 3.52 6.86 -14.26
CA ALA A 419 3.72 5.48 -14.68
C ALA A 419 2.60 4.58 -14.15
N MET A 420 2.19 3.60 -14.94
CA MET A 420 1.20 2.62 -14.48
C MET A 420 1.83 1.70 -13.42
N PRO A 421 1.15 1.43 -12.27
CA PRO A 421 1.60 0.48 -11.26
C PRO A 421 2.00 -0.86 -11.88
N THR A 422 3.29 -1.11 -11.99
CA THR A 422 3.89 -2.24 -12.73
C THR A 422 4.42 -3.27 -11.75
N ASN A 423 4.10 -4.56 -11.94
CA ASN A 423 4.42 -5.62 -10.98
C ASN A 423 3.86 -5.34 -9.55
N ALA A 424 2.80 -4.53 -9.44
CA ALA A 424 2.05 -4.33 -8.20
C ALA A 424 1.30 -5.62 -7.84
N THR A 425 1.16 -5.92 -6.54
CA THR A 425 0.41 -7.11 -6.09
C THR A 425 -1.07 -6.80 -6.05
N VAL A 426 -1.86 -7.59 -6.78
CA VAL A 426 -3.32 -7.53 -6.79
C VAL A 426 -3.87 -8.83 -6.19
N THR A 427 -4.79 -8.75 -5.24
CA THR A 427 -5.48 -9.89 -4.64
C THR A 427 -6.93 -9.96 -5.09
N VAL A 428 -7.48 -11.19 -5.12
CA VAL A 428 -8.92 -11.42 -5.10
C VAL A 428 -9.24 -11.97 -3.72
N ASP A 429 -10.15 -11.31 -3.03
CA ASP A 429 -10.39 -11.49 -1.60
C ASP A 429 -11.83 -11.92 -1.32
N GLU A 430 -12.04 -12.78 -0.32
CA GLU A 430 -13.37 -13.16 0.19
C GLU A 430 -13.62 -12.46 1.54
N ILE A 431 -14.71 -11.71 1.64
CA ILE A 431 -15.06 -10.89 2.81
C ILE A 431 -16.00 -11.66 3.74
N LYS A 432 -15.64 -11.77 5.02
CA LYS A 432 -16.40 -12.49 6.06
C LYS A 432 -16.55 -11.63 7.31
N GLY A 433 -17.61 -10.81 7.32
CA GLY A 433 -17.77 -9.77 8.34
C GLY A 433 -16.68 -8.71 8.14
N ALA A 434 -15.88 -8.46 9.17
CA ALA A 434 -14.72 -7.57 9.10
C ALA A 434 -13.42 -8.26 8.63
N LEU A 435 -13.43 -9.58 8.37
CA LEU A 435 -12.24 -10.31 7.92
C LEU A 435 -12.17 -10.39 6.40
N VAL A 436 -11.11 -9.83 5.83
CA VAL A 436 -10.72 -9.98 4.42
C VAL A 436 -9.80 -11.20 4.29
N ILE A 437 -10.08 -12.11 3.36
CA ILE A 437 -9.32 -13.35 3.16
C ILE A 437 -8.83 -13.45 1.70
N PRO A 438 -7.52 -13.31 1.42
CA PRO A 438 -6.99 -13.54 0.08
C PRO A 438 -7.22 -14.98 -0.41
N VAL A 439 -7.95 -15.12 -1.51
CA VAL A 439 -8.25 -16.42 -2.15
C VAL A 439 -7.45 -16.66 -3.43
N ALA A 440 -6.94 -15.60 -4.05
CA ALA A 440 -5.94 -15.66 -5.13
C ALA A 440 -5.19 -14.34 -5.23
N SER A 441 -4.08 -14.33 -5.96
CA SER A 441 -3.33 -13.11 -6.28
C SER A 441 -2.73 -13.15 -7.68
N GLY A 442 -2.27 -11.99 -8.14
CA GLY A 442 -1.54 -11.82 -9.38
C GLY A 442 -0.70 -10.55 -9.35
N LYS A 443 -0.15 -10.21 -10.52
CA LYS A 443 0.66 -9.02 -10.75
C LYS A 443 0.08 -8.20 -11.88
N THR A 444 0.28 -6.89 -11.83
CA THR A 444 0.07 -6.00 -12.97
C THR A 444 1.19 -6.09 -14.00
N ASP A 445 0.86 -5.93 -15.28
CA ASP A 445 1.83 -5.67 -16.35
C ASP A 445 2.24 -4.19 -16.42
N SER A 446 3.07 -3.83 -17.40
CA SER A 446 3.55 -2.45 -17.62
C SER A 446 2.47 -1.46 -18.10
N THR A 447 1.22 -1.91 -18.25
CA THR A 447 0.05 -1.07 -18.54
C THR A 447 -0.94 -1.04 -17.35
N GLY A 448 -0.51 -1.52 -16.18
CA GLY A 448 -1.35 -1.61 -14.98
C GLY A 448 -2.40 -2.72 -15.04
N ARG A 449 -2.45 -3.53 -16.11
CA ARG A 449 -3.47 -4.56 -16.30
C ARG A 449 -3.11 -5.84 -15.56
N TYR A 450 -4.11 -6.53 -15.02
CA TYR A 450 -3.92 -7.81 -14.33
C TYR A 450 -4.95 -8.86 -14.80
N SER A 451 -4.61 -10.14 -14.62
CA SER A 451 -5.46 -11.29 -14.93
C SER A 451 -5.26 -12.41 -13.90
N ILE A 452 -6.17 -12.52 -12.93
CA ILE A 452 -6.11 -13.50 -11.83
C ILE A 452 -7.07 -14.65 -12.09
N ARG A 453 -6.57 -15.89 -12.10
CA ARG A 453 -7.42 -17.10 -12.13
C ARG A 453 -7.68 -17.58 -10.72
N PHE A 454 -8.95 -17.77 -10.35
CA PHE A 454 -9.32 -18.20 -9.01
C PHE A 454 -10.54 -19.15 -9.01
N VAL A 455 -10.71 -19.88 -7.91
CA VAL A 455 -11.89 -20.71 -7.65
C VAL A 455 -12.54 -20.19 -6.38
N PRO A 456 -13.73 -19.56 -6.43
CA PRO A 456 -14.46 -19.11 -5.24
C PRO A 456 -14.65 -20.26 -4.23
N PRO A 457 -14.04 -20.22 -3.02
CA PRO A 457 -14.17 -21.30 -2.05
C PRO A 457 -15.56 -21.39 -1.39
N SER A 458 -16.28 -20.27 -1.25
CA SER A 458 -17.64 -20.21 -0.68
C SER A 458 -18.52 -19.15 -1.35
N SER A 459 -19.84 -19.21 -1.16
CA SER A 459 -20.71 -18.06 -1.43
C SER A 459 -20.44 -16.98 -0.39
N GLY A 460 -20.34 -15.74 -0.84
CA GLY A 460 -19.93 -14.61 -0.01
C GLY A 460 -19.91 -13.32 -0.82
N SER A 461 -19.28 -12.29 -0.27
CA SER A 461 -18.88 -11.10 -1.02
C SER A 461 -17.40 -11.22 -1.37
N TYR A 462 -17.04 -10.83 -2.59
CA TYR A 462 -15.67 -10.86 -3.09
C TYR A 462 -15.28 -9.52 -3.68
N GLU A 463 -14.06 -9.10 -3.44
CA GLU A 463 -13.49 -7.87 -4.00
C GLU A 463 -12.13 -8.14 -4.66
N VAL A 464 -11.61 -7.14 -5.35
CA VAL A 464 -10.21 -7.05 -5.72
C VAL A 464 -9.59 -5.94 -4.89
N SER A 465 -8.43 -6.19 -4.30
CA SER A 465 -7.67 -5.17 -3.58
C SER A 465 -6.18 -5.15 -3.95
N THR A 466 -5.51 -4.10 -3.51
CA THR A 466 -4.04 -4.01 -3.48
C THR A 466 -3.59 -3.64 -2.06
N GLY A 467 -2.39 -4.09 -1.68
CA GLY A 467 -1.67 -3.46 -0.58
C GLY A 467 -1.18 -2.06 -0.97
N GLN A 468 -0.31 -1.48 -0.14
CA GLN A 468 0.45 -0.29 -0.52
C GLN A 468 1.27 -0.55 -1.79
N ILE A 469 1.42 0.48 -2.62
CA ILE A 469 2.21 0.45 -3.86
C ILE A 469 3.19 1.63 -3.79
N SER A 470 4.48 1.35 -3.88
CA SER A 470 5.50 2.39 -4.06
C SER A 470 5.76 2.60 -5.55
N MET A 471 5.60 3.82 -6.05
CA MET A 471 5.98 4.20 -7.40
C MET A 471 7.29 4.98 -7.40
N ILE A 472 8.11 4.83 -8.44
CA ILE A 472 9.15 5.81 -8.75
C ILE A 472 8.51 6.86 -9.65
N GLU A 473 8.45 8.08 -9.15
CA GLU A 473 7.87 9.25 -9.80
C GLU A 473 8.88 9.90 -10.74
N ASN A 474 10.05 10.26 -10.21
CA ASN A 474 11.12 10.90 -10.96
C ASN A 474 12.46 10.21 -10.67
N SER A 475 12.91 9.40 -11.62
CA SER A 475 14.18 8.67 -11.57
C SER A 475 15.42 9.50 -11.94
N THR A 476 15.29 10.78 -12.26
CA THR A 476 16.46 11.66 -12.53
C THR A 476 16.98 12.35 -11.28
N LEU A 477 16.21 12.34 -10.18
CA LEU A 477 16.64 12.80 -8.87
C LEU A 477 17.41 11.69 -8.13
N ASN A 478 18.25 12.09 -7.17
CA ASN A 478 19.06 11.17 -6.37
C ASN A 478 18.92 11.49 -4.87
N PRO A 479 18.26 10.65 -4.06
CA PRO A 479 17.55 9.42 -4.43
C PRO A 479 16.39 9.71 -5.42
N PRO A 480 15.91 8.70 -6.15
CA PRO A 480 14.71 8.84 -6.99
C PRO A 480 13.52 9.32 -6.17
N TYR A 481 12.74 10.26 -6.74
CA TYR A 481 11.47 10.64 -6.14
C TYR A 481 10.44 9.52 -6.32
N GLY A 482 9.50 9.40 -5.39
CA GLY A 482 8.49 8.36 -5.42
C GLY A 482 7.39 8.56 -4.39
N ASP A 483 6.24 7.97 -4.70
CA ASP A 483 5.05 7.92 -3.85
C ASP A 483 5.00 6.61 -3.05
N ILE A 484 4.05 6.58 -2.12
CA ILE A 484 3.39 5.39 -1.61
C ILE A 484 1.90 5.64 -1.70
N LEU A 485 1.28 4.99 -2.67
CA LEU A 485 -0.17 4.85 -2.74
C LEU A 485 -0.62 3.90 -1.64
N SER A 486 -1.59 4.35 -0.84
CA SER A 486 -2.25 3.58 0.20
C SER A 486 -3.08 2.43 -0.41
N PRO A 487 -3.48 1.42 0.38
CA PRO A 487 -4.29 0.29 -0.10
C PRO A 487 -5.57 0.75 -0.80
N GLY A 488 -6.01 -0.02 -1.79
CA GLY A 488 -7.26 0.23 -2.53
C GLY A 488 -8.08 -1.05 -2.65
N ALA A 489 -9.40 -0.92 -2.77
CA ALA A 489 -10.31 -2.05 -2.99
C ALA A 489 -11.51 -1.66 -3.88
N THR A 490 -12.00 -2.62 -4.67
CA THR A 490 -13.22 -2.47 -5.48
C THR A 490 -14.49 -2.74 -4.67
N ALA A 491 -15.62 -2.12 -5.05
CA ALA A 491 -16.93 -2.42 -4.45
C ALA A 491 -17.24 -3.95 -4.44
N PRO A 492 -17.59 -4.56 -3.29
CA PRO A 492 -17.72 -6.02 -3.18
C PRO A 492 -18.85 -6.64 -4.04
N VAL A 493 -18.49 -7.63 -4.84
CA VAL A 493 -19.38 -8.41 -5.69
C VAL A 493 -19.90 -9.64 -4.95
N LYS A 494 -21.23 -9.79 -4.85
CA LYS A 494 -21.85 -10.97 -4.23
C LYS A 494 -21.82 -12.17 -5.17
N VAL A 495 -21.27 -13.29 -4.68
CA VAL A 495 -21.06 -14.55 -5.41
C VAL A 495 -21.87 -15.67 -4.76
N THR A 496 -22.63 -16.43 -5.57
CA THR A 496 -23.32 -17.66 -5.15
C THR A 496 -22.62 -18.88 -5.74
N VAL A 497 -22.03 -19.71 -4.87
CA VAL A 497 -21.34 -20.95 -5.27
C VAL A 497 -22.31 -22.13 -5.31
N HIS A 498 -22.42 -22.74 -6.49
CA HIS A 498 -23.05 -24.02 -6.73
C HIS A 498 -21.97 -25.10 -6.81
N ALA A 499 -21.95 -25.99 -5.83
CA ALA A 499 -21.09 -27.17 -5.86
C ALA A 499 -21.55 -28.14 -6.95
N VAL A 500 -20.60 -28.91 -7.51
CA VAL A 500 -20.85 -30.03 -8.42
C VAL A 500 -20.02 -31.25 -8.01
N THR A 501 -20.42 -32.43 -8.46
CA THR A 501 -19.69 -33.68 -8.23
C THR A 501 -19.19 -34.26 -9.55
N PRO A 502 -18.00 -33.85 -10.04
CA PRO A 502 -17.52 -34.22 -11.38
C PRO A 502 -16.99 -35.66 -11.44
N SER A 503 -16.71 -36.27 -10.29
CA SER A 503 -16.49 -37.71 -10.16
C SER A 503 -17.44 -38.28 -9.10
N LEU A 504 -18.05 -39.41 -9.43
CA LEU A 504 -18.80 -40.25 -8.49
C LEU A 504 -18.56 -41.70 -8.89
N HIS A 505 -18.31 -42.54 -7.90
CA HIS A 505 -18.05 -43.96 -8.06
C HIS A 505 -18.69 -44.73 -6.91
N ALA A 506 -19.10 -45.96 -7.17
CA ALA A 506 -19.62 -46.88 -6.16
C ALA A 506 -19.10 -48.29 -6.42
N THR A 507 -18.67 -48.98 -5.37
CA THR A 507 -18.18 -50.37 -5.43
C THR A 507 -18.76 -51.20 -4.30
N SER A 508 -19.04 -52.48 -4.56
CA SER A 508 -19.36 -53.46 -3.52
C SER A 508 -18.10 -53.78 -2.71
N GLN A 509 -18.15 -53.65 -1.39
CA GLN A 509 -17.08 -54.01 -0.46
C GLN A 509 -17.70 -54.55 0.83
N GLY A 510 -17.41 -55.80 1.20
CA GLY A 510 -17.92 -56.43 2.43
C GLY A 510 -19.45 -56.49 2.55
N GLY A 511 -20.17 -56.59 1.42
CA GLY A 511 -21.64 -56.52 1.37
C GLY A 511 -22.24 -55.14 1.67
N LYS A 512 -21.45 -54.08 1.48
CA LYS A 512 -21.89 -52.67 1.53
C LYS A 512 -21.52 -51.97 0.22
N ALA A 513 -22.18 -50.86 -0.10
CA ALA A 513 -21.73 -49.97 -1.16
C ALA A 513 -20.75 -48.93 -0.59
N LEU A 514 -19.51 -48.94 -1.04
CA LEU A 514 -18.55 -47.86 -0.76
C LEU A 514 -18.64 -46.84 -1.88
N VAL A 515 -19.11 -45.64 -1.54
CA VAL A 515 -19.42 -44.55 -2.48
C VAL A 515 -18.41 -43.43 -2.28
N PHE A 516 -17.75 -43.01 -3.35
CA PHE A 516 -16.62 -42.08 -3.29
C PHE A 516 -16.58 -41.17 -4.52
N GLY A 517 -15.92 -40.03 -4.41
CA GLY A 517 -15.86 -39.04 -5.49
C GLY A 517 -15.33 -37.68 -5.04
N THR A 518 -15.48 -36.69 -5.91
CA THR A 518 -15.03 -35.30 -5.72
C THR A 518 -16.25 -34.39 -5.58
N VAL A 519 -16.15 -33.35 -4.74
CA VAL A 519 -17.00 -32.16 -4.74
C VAL A 519 -16.14 -30.96 -5.16
N VAL A 520 -16.62 -30.16 -6.12
CA VAL A 520 -15.94 -28.94 -6.57
C VAL A 520 -16.87 -27.73 -6.49
N PRO A 521 -16.45 -26.60 -5.87
CA PRO A 521 -15.32 -26.53 -4.94
C PRO A 521 -15.55 -27.44 -3.72
N GLY A 522 -14.47 -27.78 -3.00
CA GLY A 522 -14.57 -28.59 -1.78
C GLY A 522 -15.29 -27.83 -0.65
N SER A 523 -15.29 -28.36 0.58
CA SER A 523 -16.00 -27.79 1.75
C SER A 523 -15.60 -26.36 2.18
N GLY A 524 -14.76 -25.66 1.41
CA GLY A 524 -14.37 -24.28 1.67
C GLY A 524 -13.69 -24.14 3.03
N HIS A 525 -14.12 -23.14 3.80
CA HIS A 525 -13.50 -22.77 5.07
C HIS A 525 -14.11 -23.47 6.29
N GLY A 526 -15.04 -24.43 6.10
CA GLY A 526 -15.77 -25.04 7.22
C GLY A 526 -16.16 -26.50 7.01
N PRO A 527 -16.78 -27.14 8.02
CA PRO A 527 -17.23 -28.51 7.90
C PRO A 527 -18.44 -28.62 6.94
N GLY A 528 -18.42 -29.66 6.11
CA GLY A 528 -19.50 -29.99 5.17
C GLY A 528 -20.04 -31.40 5.40
N SER A 529 -20.98 -31.82 4.57
CA SER A 529 -21.46 -33.21 4.56
C SER A 529 -21.83 -33.70 3.16
N VAL A 530 -21.73 -35.02 2.95
CA VAL A 530 -22.17 -35.71 1.74
C VAL A 530 -23.18 -36.78 2.14
N SER A 531 -24.46 -36.53 1.83
CA SER A 531 -25.53 -37.52 1.95
C SER A 531 -25.49 -38.47 0.76
N VAL A 532 -25.29 -39.76 1.01
CA VAL A 532 -25.45 -40.81 0.00
C VAL A 532 -26.93 -41.12 -0.15
N LEU A 533 -27.41 -41.02 -1.38
CA LEU A 533 -28.80 -41.24 -1.79
C LEU A 533 -28.88 -42.53 -2.61
N ALA A 534 -29.87 -43.39 -2.36
CA ALA A 534 -30.03 -44.63 -3.11
C ALA A 534 -31.49 -44.99 -3.44
N ARG A 535 -31.67 -45.81 -4.48
CA ARG A 535 -32.87 -46.57 -4.82
C ARG A 535 -32.48 -47.87 -5.54
N LYS A 536 -33.38 -48.87 -5.61
CA LYS A 536 -33.14 -50.07 -6.42
C LYS A 536 -32.98 -49.68 -7.90
N LEU A 537 -32.11 -50.39 -8.63
CA LEU A 537 -31.96 -50.22 -10.07
C LEU A 537 -33.31 -50.44 -10.79
N GLY A 538 -33.57 -49.69 -11.86
CA GLY A 538 -34.85 -49.71 -12.59
C GLY A 538 -36.06 -49.09 -11.86
N SER A 539 -35.94 -48.74 -10.57
CA SER A 539 -37.08 -48.20 -9.81
C SER A 539 -37.39 -46.74 -10.17
N LYS A 540 -38.66 -46.45 -10.50
CA LYS A 540 -39.19 -45.08 -10.61
C LYS A 540 -39.32 -44.35 -9.26
N GLY A 541 -39.04 -45.03 -8.13
CA GLY A 541 -39.15 -44.45 -6.79
C GLY A 541 -38.19 -43.27 -6.53
N LYS A 542 -38.55 -42.42 -5.56
CA LYS A 542 -37.71 -41.34 -5.05
C LYS A 542 -36.45 -41.92 -4.36
N PHE A 543 -35.30 -41.30 -4.59
CA PHE A 543 -34.08 -41.58 -3.83
C PHE A 543 -34.27 -41.31 -2.33
N ARG A 544 -33.66 -42.14 -1.48
CA ARG A 544 -33.65 -41.97 -0.01
C ARG A 544 -32.22 -41.87 0.50
N THR A 545 -31.98 -41.06 1.53
CA THR A 545 -30.67 -41.01 2.20
C THR A 545 -30.41 -42.32 2.94
N VAL A 546 -29.24 -42.91 2.70
CA VAL A 546 -28.82 -44.20 3.30
C VAL A 546 -27.56 -44.11 4.14
N ALA A 547 -26.74 -43.07 3.95
CA ALA A 547 -25.60 -42.73 4.79
C ALA A 547 -25.27 -41.24 4.66
N VAL A 548 -24.53 -40.69 5.62
CA VAL A 548 -24.00 -39.31 5.56
C VAL A 548 -22.53 -39.33 5.98
N GLY A 549 -21.64 -38.88 5.10
CA GLY A 549 -20.27 -38.54 5.44
C GLY A 549 -20.17 -37.10 5.94
N ARG A 550 -19.32 -36.85 6.95
CA ARG A 550 -18.90 -35.49 7.33
C ARG A 550 -17.59 -35.17 6.61
N LEU A 551 -17.42 -33.93 6.18
CA LEU A 551 -16.17 -33.38 5.66
C LEU A 551 -15.63 -32.34 6.62
N THR A 552 -14.31 -32.30 6.83
CA THR A 552 -13.65 -31.16 7.51
C THR A 552 -13.56 -29.97 6.56
N ALA A 553 -13.04 -28.82 7.01
CA ALA A 553 -12.66 -27.73 6.10
C ALA A 553 -11.65 -28.18 5.03
N ALA A 554 -11.66 -27.49 3.89
CA ALA A 554 -10.80 -27.69 2.73
C ALA A 554 -10.75 -29.12 2.14
N GLN A 555 -11.76 -29.97 2.36
CA GLN A 555 -11.82 -31.31 1.74
C GLN A 555 -12.56 -31.26 0.41
N GLY A 556 -11.92 -31.79 -0.64
CA GLY A 556 -12.47 -31.89 -1.99
C GLY A 556 -12.94 -33.29 -2.37
N ASN A 557 -12.38 -34.36 -1.80
CA ASN A 557 -12.82 -35.73 -2.04
C ASN A 557 -13.47 -36.36 -0.81
N PHE A 558 -14.39 -37.30 -1.05
CA PHE A 558 -15.11 -38.03 -0.01
C PHE A 558 -15.11 -39.54 -0.28
N ALA A 559 -15.29 -40.32 0.80
CA ALA A 559 -15.65 -41.73 0.74
C ALA A 559 -16.63 -42.05 1.89
N VAL A 560 -17.73 -42.73 1.58
CA VAL A 560 -18.82 -43.05 2.53
C VAL A 560 -19.27 -44.49 2.31
N SER A 561 -19.29 -45.29 3.39
CA SER A 561 -19.84 -46.64 3.36
C SER A 561 -21.35 -46.60 3.60
N ALA A 562 -22.14 -46.98 2.60
CA ALA A 562 -23.59 -47.05 2.67
C ALA A 562 -24.06 -48.50 2.96
N PRO A 563 -24.93 -48.71 3.98
CA PRO A 563 -25.42 -50.02 4.40
C PRO A 563 -26.56 -50.52 3.48
N LEU A 564 -26.30 -50.56 2.16
CA LEU A 564 -27.20 -51.16 1.19
C LEU A 564 -27.17 -52.69 1.34
N ARG A 565 -28.34 -53.32 1.19
CA ARG A 565 -28.46 -54.80 1.14
C ARG A 565 -28.00 -55.31 -0.23
N ALA A 566 -27.73 -56.62 -0.33
CA ALA A 566 -27.38 -57.27 -1.59
C ALA A 566 -28.42 -57.02 -2.71
N GLY A 567 -27.96 -57.00 -3.96
CA GLY A 567 -28.73 -56.68 -5.16
C GLY A 567 -28.32 -55.34 -5.81
N ASP A 568 -29.04 -54.95 -6.86
CA ASP A 568 -28.66 -53.81 -7.71
C ASP A 568 -29.28 -52.49 -7.29
N TRP A 569 -28.43 -51.47 -7.16
CA TRP A 569 -28.80 -50.12 -6.72
C TRP A 569 -28.34 -49.06 -7.70
N GLN A 570 -29.14 -48.00 -7.80
CA GLN A 570 -28.74 -46.73 -8.36
C GLN A 570 -28.48 -45.76 -7.20
N VAL A 571 -27.33 -45.09 -7.23
CA VAL A 571 -26.80 -44.24 -6.18
C VAL A 571 -26.57 -42.83 -6.73
N ALA A 572 -26.87 -41.83 -5.91
CA ALA A 572 -26.55 -40.42 -6.12
C ALA A 572 -25.93 -39.87 -4.82
N VAL A 573 -25.44 -38.62 -4.86
CA VAL A 573 -24.96 -37.91 -3.68
C VAL A 573 -25.55 -36.51 -3.61
N ARG A 574 -25.71 -36.00 -2.38
CA ARG A 574 -26.06 -34.62 -2.11
C ARG A 574 -25.05 -34.04 -1.14
N PHE A 575 -24.21 -33.14 -1.63
CA PHE A 575 -23.33 -32.35 -0.77
C PHE A 575 -24.08 -31.15 -0.17
N GLN A 576 -23.77 -30.84 1.09
CA GLN A 576 -24.31 -29.71 1.84
C GLN A 576 -23.22 -29.03 2.68
N TYR A 577 -23.09 -27.71 2.55
CA TYR A 577 -22.24 -26.83 3.35
C TYR A 577 -22.93 -25.46 3.39
N ALA A 578 -22.88 -24.76 4.53
CA ALA A 578 -23.59 -23.48 4.69
C ALA A 578 -23.17 -22.41 3.65
N GLY A 579 -21.92 -22.48 3.18
CA GLY A 579 -21.40 -21.59 2.14
C GLY A 579 -21.82 -21.93 0.71
N HIS A 580 -22.46 -23.07 0.40
CA HIS A 580 -22.77 -23.47 -0.99
C HIS A 580 -24.25 -23.79 -1.21
N ARG A 581 -24.78 -23.49 -2.40
CA ARG A 581 -26.04 -24.07 -2.85
C ARG A 581 -25.85 -25.56 -3.16
N VAL A 582 -26.82 -26.35 -2.68
CA VAL A 582 -26.85 -27.82 -2.72
C VAL A 582 -26.80 -28.33 -4.17
N VAL A 583 -26.04 -29.39 -4.39
CA VAL A 583 -25.96 -30.09 -5.69
C VAL A 583 -27.34 -30.68 -6.04
N ALA A 584 -27.96 -30.18 -7.11
CA ALA A 584 -29.17 -30.75 -7.69
C ALA A 584 -28.85 -31.84 -8.73
N ASP A 585 -27.74 -31.65 -9.45
CA ASP A 585 -27.46 -32.31 -10.74
C ASP A 585 -26.45 -33.48 -10.62
N ALA A 586 -26.46 -34.19 -9.49
CA ALA A 586 -25.55 -35.31 -9.24
C ALA A 586 -25.81 -36.47 -10.22
N HIS A 587 -24.82 -36.80 -11.05
CA HIS A 587 -24.88 -37.95 -11.94
C HIS A 587 -25.06 -39.23 -11.13
N THR A 588 -25.94 -40.13 -11.57
CA THR A 588 -26.23 -41.38 -10.86
C THR A 588 -25.28 -42.49 -11.28
N VAL A 589 -24.73 -43.23 -10.33
CA VAL A 589 -23.93 -44.45 -10.58
C VAL A 589 -24.67 -45.70 -10.15
N ASN A 590 -24.43 -46.82 -10.84
CA ASN A 590 -25.01 -48.12 -10.49
C ASN A 590 -24.00 -48.93 -9.66
N VAL A 591 -24.49 -49.76 -8.74
CA VAL A 591 -23.67 -50.71 -7.98
C VAL A 591 -24.47 -51.98 -7.65
N SER A 592 -23.92 -53.12 -8.06
CA SER A 592 -24.39 -54.46 -7.66
C SER A 592 -23.73 -54.83 -6.34
N VAL A 593 -24.49 -54.78 -5.24
CA VAL A 593 -23.98 -55.08 -3.89
C VAL A 593 -24.02 -56.59 -3.68
N GLY A 594 -22.88 -57.17 -3.32
CA GLY A 594 -22.77 -58.61 -3.02
C GLY A 594 -23.37 -58.99 -1.66
N ALA A 595 -23.36 -60.28 -1.36
CA ALA A 595 -23.71 -60.77 -0.03
C ALA A 595 -22.76 -60.20 1.05
N PRO A 596 -23.21 -60.04 2.31
CA PRO A 596 -22.34 -59.76 3.45
C PRO A 596 -21.23 -60.79 3.60
N SER A 597 -20.02 -60.34 3.96
CA SER A 597 -18.95 -61.24 4.38
C SER A 597 -19.36 -62.00 5.65
N ALA A 598 -19.06 -63.30 5.72
CA ALA A 598 -19.36 -64.15 6.89
C ALA A 598 -18.68 -63.65 8.19
N THR A 599 -17.57 -62.91 8.04
CA THR A 599 -16.88 -62.18 9.10
C THR A 599 -16.82 -60.70 8.71
N GLY A 600 -17.35 -59.81 9.57
CA GLY A 600 -17.23 -58.36 9.41
C GLY A 600 -16.14 -57.76 10.28
N ALA A 601 -15.68 -56.55 9.95
CA ALA A 601 -14.79 -55.74 10.78
C ALA A 601 -15.42 -54.37 11.08
N SER A 602 -15.32 -53.91 12.33
CA SER A 602 -15.81 -52.60 12.78
C SER A 602 -14.69 -51.80 13.44
N LEU A 603 -14.53 -50.55 13.02
CA LEU A 603 -13.46 -49.66 13.49
C LEU A 603 -13.65 -49.34 14.99
N ARG A 604 -12.60 -49.53 15.80
CA ARG A 604 -12.55 -49.13 17.21
C ARG A 604 -11.78 -47.83 17.42
N SER A 605 -10.62 -47.68 16.78
CA SER A 605 -9.78 -46.49 16.91
C SER A 605 -8.84 -46.29 15.73
N VAL A 606 -8.40 -45.04 15.54
CA VAL A 606 -7.39 -44.62 14.57
C VAL A 606 -6.43 -43.67 15.29
N HIS A 607 -5.14 -43.95 15.24
CA HIS A 607 -4.09 -43.08 15.77
C HIS A 607 -3.10 -42.74 14.66
N ALA A 608 -2.87 -41.44 14.43
CA ALA A 608 -1.86 -40.95 13.50
C ALA A 608 -0.69 -40.33 14.27
N GLY A 609 0.53 -40.72 13.91
CA GLY A 609 1.77 -40.24 14.50
C GLY A 609 2.85 -39.97 13.45
N LYS A 610 4.09 -39.72 13.87
CA LYS A 610 5.23 -39.37 12.99
C LYS A 610 5.53 -40.47 11.96
N GLY A 611 4.85 -40.42 10.80
CA GLY A 611 4.99 -41.41 9.72
C GLY A 611 4.29 -42.76 9.96
N ARG A 612 3.38 -42.86 10.94
CA ARG A 612 2.62 -44.09 11.24
C ARG A 612 1.13 -43.80 11.40
N LEU A 613 0.31 -44.76 10.97
CA LEU A 613 -1.14 -44.79 11.10
C LEU A 613 -1.54 -46.16 11.67
N THR A 614 -1.90 -46.18 12.96
CA THR A 614 -2.32 -47.39 13.68
C THR A 614 -3.84 -47.45 13.71
N ILE A 615 -4.42 -48.55 13.25
CA ILE A 615 -5.87 -48.75 13.12
C ILE A 615 -6.26 -50.03 13.85
N SER A 616 -7.15 -49.93 14.84
CA SER A 616 -7.68 -51.10 15.56
C SER A 616 -9.16 -51.31 15.26
N ALA A 617 -9.56 -52.57 15.07
CA ALA A 617 -10.92 -52.98 14.74
C ALA A 617 -11.37 -54.18 15.58
N ALA A 618 -12.68 -54.29 15.82
CA ALA A 618 -13.30 -55.54 16.21
C ALA A 618 -13.57 -56.41 14.97
N VAL A 619 -13.60 -57.72 15.16
CA VAL A 619 -13.93 -58.73 14.15
C VAL A 619 -15.16 -59.48 14.66
N THR A 620 -16.25 -59.51 13.88
CA THR A 620 -17.52 -60.11 14.32
C THR A 620 -18.36 -60.56 13.12
N PRO A 621 -18.85 -61.83 13.08
CA PRO A 621 -18.39 -62.98 13.88
C PRO A 621 -16.88 -63.19 13.82
N ALA A 622 -16.32 -63.96 14.76
CA ALA A 622 -14.90 -64.28 14.77
C ALA A 622 -14.45 -64.92 13.44
N ALA A 623 -13.19 -64.73 13.05
CA ALA A 623 -12.70 -65.22 11.76
C ALA A 623 -12.82 -66.75 11.62
N SER A 624 -13.35 -67.20 10.48
CA SER A 624 -13.52 -68.62 10.15
C SER A 624 -12.19 -69.33 9.85
N SER A 625 -12.21 -70.67 9.85
CA SER A 625 -11.04 -71.52 9.60
C SER A 625 -10.36 -71.29 8.25
N GLY A 626 -11.10 -70.86 7.22
CA GLY A 626 -10.55 -70.48 5.90
C GLY A 626 -9.77 -69.16 5.89
N GLY A 627 -9.72 -68.42 7.01
CA GLY A 627 -9.11 -67.10 7.11
C GLY A 627 -9.99 -65.99 6.54
N ALA A 628 -9.83 -64.77 7.06
CA ALA A 628 -10.57 -63.60 6.60
C ALA A 628 -9.61 -62.42 6.39
N LYS A 629 -9.75 -61.66 5.30
CA LYS A 629 -8.84 -60.56 4.97
C LYS A 629 -9.45 -59.21 5.29
N VAL A 630 -8.85 -58.47 6.22
CA VAL A 630 -9.21 -57.08 6.54
C VAL A 630 -8.30 -56.16 5.72
N VAL A 631 -8.89 -55.24 4.96
CA VAL A 631 -8.18 -54.27 4.12
C VAL A 631 -8.55 -52.86 4.59
N VAL A 632 -7.54 -52.01 4.78
CA VAL A 632 -7.74 -50.57 5.02
C VAL A 632 -7.76 -49.87 3.66
N LEU A 633 -8.91 -49.31 3.30
CA LEU A 633 -9.07 -48.45 2.13
C LEU A 633 -9.02 -46.98 2.55
N GLY A 634 -8.34 -46.15 1.76
CA GLY A 634 -8.32 -44.70 1.92
C GLY A 634 -8.51 -43.97 0.60
N VAL A 635 -8.83 -42.68 0.67
CA VAL A 635 -8.87 -41.74 -0.47
C VAL A 635 -8.08 -40.50 -0.06
N ASN A 636 -7.37 -39.88 -1.00
CA ASN A 636 -6.76 -38.56 -0.75
C ASN A 636 -7.87 -37.50 -0.75
N THR A 637 -8.08 -36.84 0.38
CA THR A 637 -9.18 -35.85 0.58
C THR A 637 -8.86 -34.45 0.03
N THR A 638 -7.60 -34.18 -0.35
CA THR A 638 -7.14 -32.88 -0.85
C THR A 638 -7.87 -32.46 -2.13
N PRO A 639 -8.32 -31.19 -2.25
CA PRO A 639 -8.97 -30.69 -3.47
C PRO A 639 -8.08 -30.85 -4.70
N GLY A 640 -8.68 -31.25 -5.83
CA GLY A 640 -7.97 -31.49 -7.09
C GLY A 640 -7.18 -32.80 -7.15
N ALA A 641 -6.97 -33.51 -6.05
CA ALA A 641 -6.42 -34.86 -6.10
C ALA A 641 -7.43 -35.84 -6.75
N PRO A 642 -6.99 -36.88 -7.49
CA PRO A 642 -7.90 -37.91 -8.00
C PRO A 642 -8.62 -38.66 -6.88
N ALA A 643 -9.95 -38.76 -6.95
CA ALA A 643 -10.78 -39.50 -6.01
C ALA A 643 -10.66 -41.03 -6.22
N ILE A 644 -9.48 -41.58 -5.93
CA ILE A 644 -9.16 -43.01 -6.11
C ILE A 644 -9.10 -43.68 -4.73
N LEU A 645 -9.86 -44.77 -4.55
CA LEU A 645 -9.69 -45.66 -3.41
C LEU A 645 -8.38 -46.44 -3.54
N GLN A 646 -7.54 -46.38 -2.51
CA GLN A 646 -6.27 -47.10 -2.42
C GLN A 646 -6.25 -48.01 -1.19
N ALA A 647 -5.75 -49.23 -1.36
CA ALA A 647 -5.47 -50.11 -0.24
C ALA A 647 -4.20 -49.63 0.49
N LEU A 648 -4.37 -49.01 1.65
CA LEU A 648 -3.26 -48.50 2.48
C LEU A 648 -2.51 -49.62 3.20
N GLY A 649 -3.17 -50.76 3.39
CA GLY A 649 -2.60 -52.00 3.92
C GLY A 649 -3.67 -53.06 4.14
N HIS A 650 -3.25 -54.26 4.52
CA HIS A 650 -4.15 -55.36 4.84
C HIS A 650 -3.53 -56.29 5.88
N VAL A 651 -4.39 -57.12 6.47
CA VAL A 651 -4.03 -58.19 7.42
C VAL A 651 -4.93 -59.39 7.15
N THR A 652 -4.36 -60.59 7.23
CA THR A 652 -5.10 -61.84 7.18
C THR A 652 -5.34 -62.30 8.61
N LEU A 653 -6.60 -62.52 8.97
CA LEU A 653 -7.02 -62.96 10.28
C LEU A 653 -6.85 -64.47 10.42
N THR A 654 -6.32 -64.91 11.56
CA THR A 654 -6.32 -66.33 11.94
C THR A 654 -7.67 -66.74 12.50
N ALA A 655 -8.00 -68.03 12.42
CA ALA A 655 -9.24 -68.57 12.97
C ALA A 655 -9.46 -68.14 14.43
N GLY A 656 -10.70 -67.78 14.77
CA GLY A 656 -11.08 -67.35 16.13
C GLY A 656 -10.73 -65.91 16.50
N GLN A 657 -10.02 -65.13 15.68
CA GLN A 657 -9.72 -63.73 16.00
C GLN A 657 -10.99 -62.86 16.06
N THR A 658 -11.09 -62.07 17.14
CA THR A 658 -12.20 -61.14 17.46
C THR A 658 -11.76 -59.67 17.48
N THR A 659 -10.47 -59.40 17.34
CA THR A 659 -9.86 -58.06 17.22
C THR A 659 -8.69 -58.11 16.26
N VAL A 660 -8.34 -56.96 15.68
CA VAL A 660 -7.12 -56.80 14.87
C VAL A 660 -6.60 -55.36 14.94
N THR A 661 -5.28 -55.21 14.82
CA THR A 661 -4.61 -53.91 14.70
C THR A 661 -3.70 -53.92 13.47
N LEU A 662 -3.75 -52.86 12.67
CA LEU A 662 -2.86 -52.63 11.52
C LEU A 662 -1.97 -51.42 11.78
N ASP A 663 -0.65 -51.63 11.71
CA ASP A 663 0.36 -50.57 11.81
C ASP A 663 0.86 -50.19 10.40
N LEU A 664 0.31 -49.12 9.84
CA LEU A 664 0.63 -48.67 8.48
C LEU A 664 1.74 -47.61 8.51
N ARG A 665 2.74 -47.73 7.63
CA ARG A 665 3.72 -46.65 7.39
C ARG A 665 3.06 -45.59 6.50
N ALA A 666 2.75 -44.44 7.07
CA ALA A 666 2.22 -43.31 6.32
C ALA A 666 3.35 -42.69 5.48
N LYS A 667 3.36 -42.97 4.17
CA LYS A 667 4.18 -42.21 3.21
C LYS A 667 3.73 -40.75 3.25
N ARG A 668 4.64 -39.80 3.51
CA ARG A 668 4.32 -38.37 3.38
C ARG A 668 3.96 -38.06 1.93
N LYS A 669 2.72 -37.65 1.70
CA LYS A 669 2.18 -36.93 0.54
C LYS A 669 0.98 -36.11 1.00
#